data_AF-A0A0G3LYB1-F1
#
_entry.id   AF-A0A0G3LYB1-F1
#
_cell.length_a   1.000
_cell.length_b   1.000
_cell.length_c   1.000
_cell.angle_alpha   90.00
_cell.angle_beta   90.00
_cell.angle_gamma   90.00
#
_symmetry.space_group_name_H-M   'P 1'
#
loop_
_entity.id
_entity.type
_entity.pdbx_description
1 polymer ?
#
loop_
_entity_poly.entity_id
_entity_poly.type
_entity_poly.pdbx_seq_one_letter_code
_entity_poly.pdbx_strand_id
1 'polypeptide(L)'
;MKFKIQAVSDFLHNAFVGGKDKDYERAVTQMVDAIKRQRTFYNKEIRDWKIARATALDPIMPRRKMLIDIMEEVLDDPFIYGRSETRKLRVSNKSVAIVDKDGEINEEKTKLLQKLWFKNLIKYTLDSIYFSYTLMYPKELDENGFIKNLSFVYRDHIVPETTEILIYPYDLQGENFRDGDLKKWMLWVNHEHSIGLLNKAIPLWIFKKHSWQNWDEFEEMFGIPMRTAKVASTDPRVKKEVDKWLKDLGSAGWARFPEGVEIDIKESNSRDSFNVFNEKRKACNEELANLFDGNSETAKDTGSRAKTGEIINGTQKLITMDDETFVMFFINDDVLPWLRGLGYPFEETDTCIWNDNEKLTPKERLEIFKGVKDLGYKIKKEQIETELDVEIVGEVSGGEPPQPIPQNRRTNFNTPHNHFSGCEAEMEHPANVRDITPQEENFLRQLYENPGTINWSYNEFKASHTPLLEAIKQGFGKMDFDFDSTDHRRMRAWMNNIHRFGVDKTQAEVYELNEMLKDPEVKSFNDFRNKAKSVFPNYKELYLRTEWDHANATSNMAARYLEMMDDVEIAPYWRLNAIIDDGTTVICRSLDGKVFDKRDQNSWKFLPPLHWKCRTDAEDIFDDYDGEITSFDGAKEIDPDGWERMQKQGFDVNWGDSDQVFTQAQSYLKKLPQDAMPINVDDLGITDYGLSEWAKVKKNSYPEKAVTIKSHIDKTGMARIITSENLPVWIDAKASKLDDQLFTQIRETLMKPDEVYWSDSSKVPQSVFIRFYKDGAFKVTTESVKVTDFELIADADTIRKGLLVNTTKK
;
A
#
# COMPACT_ATOMS: atom_id res chain seq x y z
N MET A 1 19.08 -47.40 8.01
CA MET A 1 18.25 -48.34 8.80
C MET A 1 17.50 -49.22 7.79
N LYS A 2 17.81 -50.53 7.70
CA LYS A 2 17.19 -51.44 6.71
C LYS A 2 15.74 -51.70 7.11
N PHE A 3 14.78 -51.20 6.34
CA PHE A 3 13.37 -51.55 6.51
C PHE A 3 13.17 -53.01 6.11
N LYS A 4 12.77 -53.84 7.09
CA LYS A 4 12.44 -55.25 6.89
C LYS A 4 11.10 -55.35 6.14
N ILE A 5 11.15 -55.92 4.94
CA ILE A 5 10.01 -56.22 4.04
C ILE A 5 8.98 -57.16 4.70
N GLN A 6 9.33 -57.85 5.78
CA GLN A 6 8.47 -58.82 6.47
C GLN A 6 7.21 -58.21 7.09
N ALA A 7 7.24 -56.95 7.55
CA ALA A 7 6.09 -56.32 8.21
C ALA A 7 4.93 -55.99 7.26
N VAL A 8 5.20 -55.89 5.95
CA VAL A 8 4.18 -55.66 4.92
C VAL A 8 3.54 -56.98 4.48
N SER A 9 4.28 -58.09 4.58
CA SER A 9 3.78 -59.44 4.25
C SER A 9 2.76 -59.94 5.26
N ASP A 10 2.96 -59.67 6.55
CA ASP A 10 2.05 -60.14 7.61
C ASP A 10 0.73 -59.37 7.64
N PHE A 11 0.70 -58.13 7.14
CA PHE A 11 -0.53 -57.38 6.92
C PHE A 11 -1.34 -57.92 5.72
N LEU A 12 -0.66 -58.49 4.71
CA LEU A 12 -1.29 -59.01 3.50
C LEU A 12 -1.73 -60.48 3.60
N HIS A 13 -1.29 -61.24 4.61
CA HIS A 13 -1.61 -62.68 4.73
C HIS A 13 -2.61 -63.05 5.83
N ASN A 14 -2.99 -62.13 6.72
CA ASN A 14 -4.14 -62.35 7.59
C ASN A 14 -5.43 -61.97 6.87
N ALA A 15 -5.82 -62.88 5.98
CA ALA A 15 -7.14 -62.98 5.42
C ALA A 15 -8.20 -62.95 6.53
N PHE A 16 -8.94 -61.85 6.60
CA PHE A 16 -10.27 -61.85 7.21
C PHE A 16 -11.13 -62.82 6.41
N VAL A 17 -11.40 -63.97 7.03
CA VAL A 17 -12.33 -64.98 6.56
C VAL A 17 -13.73 -64.38 6.55
N GLY A 18 -14.30 -64.17 5.36
CA GLY A 18 -15.69 -63.79 5.17
C GLY A 18 -15.93 -63.27 3.77
N GLY A 19 -16.62 -64.04 2.93
CA GLY A 19 -16.87 -63.68 1.54
C GLY A 19 -17.46 -62.28 1.39
N LYS A 20 -16.73 -61.37 0.76
CA LYS A 20 -17.18 -60.03 0.37
C LYS A 20 -16.60 -59.67 -1.00
N ASP A 21 -17.41 -58.96 -1.78
CA ASP A 21 -17.28 -58.62 -3.20
C ASP A 21 -15.86 -58.33 -3.71
N LYS A 22 -15.38 -59.10 -4.70
CA LYS A 22 -14.14 -58.82 -5.45
C LYS A 22 -14.16 -57.46 -6.18
N ASP A 23 -15.35 -56.94 -6.47
CA ASP A 23 -15.53 -55.62 -7.10
C ASP A 23 -15.23 -54.47 -6.12
N TYR A 24 -15.49 -54.65 -4.83
CA TYR A 24 -15.18 -53.67 -3.78
C TYR A 24 -13.67 -53.49 -3.59
N GLU A 25 -12.93 -54.60 -3.46
CA GLU A 25 -11.47 -54.56 -3.31
C GLU A 25 -10.77 -53.93 -4.51
N ARG A 26 -11.29 -54.18 -5.71
CA ARG A 26 -10.76 -53.61 -6.95
C ARG A 26 -11.00 -52.10 -7.04
N ALA A 27 -12.18 -51.63 -6.63
CA ALA A 27 -12.50 -50.20 -6.58
C ALA A 27 -11.64 -49.46 -5.54
N VAL A 28 -11.44 -50.04 -4.35
CA VAL A 28 -10.58 -49.46 -3.30
C VAL A 28 -9.12 -49.40 -3.74
N THR A 29 -8.62 -50.45 -4.40
CA THR A 29 -7.23 -50.48 -4.90
C THR A 29 -6.99 -49.43 -5.99
N GLN A 30 -7.93 -49.26 -6.93
CA GLN A 30 -7.85 -48.22 -7.96
C GLN A 30 -7.89 -46.81 -7.37
N MET A 31 -8.69 -46.59 -6.32
CA MET A 31 -8.73 -45.32 -5.60
C MET A 31 -7.40 -45.03 -4.88
N VAL A 32 -6.82 -46.02 -4.18
CA VAL A 32 -5.53 -45.87 -3.48
C VAL A 32 -4.39 -45.61 -4.47
N ASP A 33 -4.38 -46.28 -5.63
CA ASP A 33 -3.37 -46.07 -6.66
C ASP A 33 -3.52 -44.70 -7.37
N ALA A 34 -4.75 -44.20 -7.53
CA ALA A 34 -4.99 -42.85 -8.03
C ALA A 34 -4.47 -41.79 -7.03
N ILE A 35 -4.76 -41.94 -5.74
CA ILE A 35 -4.28 -41.06 -4.66
C ILE A 35 -2.75 -41.11 -4.53
N LYS A 36 -2.13 -42.29 -4.66
CA LYS A 36 -0.66 -42.43 -4.64
C LYS A 36 0.01 -41.78 -5.84
N ARG A 37 -0.58 -41.88 -7.03
CA ARG A 37 -0.05 -41.24 -8.25
C ARG A 37 -0.16 -39.71 -8.22
N GLN A 38 -1.15 -39.14 -7.52
CA GLN A 38 -1.24 -37.70 -7.28
C GLN A 38 -0.11 -37.18 -6.37
N ARG A 39 0.29 -37.93 -5.34
CA ARG A 39 1.31 -37.53 -4.34
C ARG A 39 2.78 -37.52 -4.80
N THR A 40 3.08 -37.85 -6.06
CA THR A 40 4.48 -38.04 -6.52
C THR A 40 4.82 -37.24 -7.77
N PHE A 41 4.54 -35.94 -7.73
CA PHE A 41 5.22 -35.00 -8.61
C PHE A 41 6.13 -34.13 -7.73
N TYR A 42 7.41 -34.02 -8.10
CA TYR A 42 8.47 -33.12 -7.58
C TYR A 42 9.37 -33.66 -6.43
N ASN A 43 10.61 -34.06 -6.80
CA ASN A 43 11.57 -34.86 -6.02
C ASN A 43 12.74 -34.09 -5.36
N LYS A 44 12.61 -32.82 -4.96
CA LYS A 44 13.71 -32.12 -4.26
C LYS A 44 13.31 -31.74 -2.84
N GLU A 45 13.84 -32.47 -1.87
CA GLU A 45 13.53 -32.30 -0.45
C GLU A 45 14.67 -31.58 0.30
N ILE A 46 14.40 -31.17 1.54
CA ILE A 46 15.42 -30.65 2.49
C ILE A 46 16.61 -31.60 2.61
N ARG A 47 16.37 -32.91 2.45
CA ARG A 47 17.42 -33.92 2.48
C ARG A 47 18.41 -33.75 1.32
N ASP A 48 17.93 -33.50 0.10
CA ASP A 48 18.78 -33.35 -1.08
C ASP A 48 19.62 -32.09 -0.99
N TRP A 49 19.03 -31.00 -0.49
CA TRP A 49 19.78 -29.77 -0.18
C TRP A 49 20.86 -30.01 0.87
N LYS A 50 20.56 -30.72 1.97
CA LYS A 50 21.55 -31.05 3.00
C LYS A 50 22.72 -31.87 2.45
N ILE A 51 22.44 -32.83 1.56
CA ILE A 51 23.46 -33.64 0.89
C ILE A 51 24.29 -32.75 -0.05
N ALA A 52 23.64 -31.96 -0.91
CA ALA A 52 24.31 -31.05 -1.83
C ALA A 52 25.23 -30.06 -1.10
N ARG A 53 24.76 -29.50 0.03
CA ARG A 53 25.54 -28.62 0.89
C ARG A 53 26.73 -29.34 1.52
N ALA A 54 26.55 -30.57 2.01
CA ALA A 54 27.63 -31.36 2.59
C ALA A 54 28.71 -31.69 1.54
N THR A 55 28.30 -32.09 0.34
CA THR A 55 29.19 -32.38 -0.79
C THR A 55 29.93 -31.13 -1.28
N ALA A 56 29.28 -29.97 -1.26
CA ALA A 56 29.90 -28.70 -1.64
C ALA A 56 30.92 -28.20 -0.60
N LEU A 57 30.78 -28.60 0.66
CA LEU A 57 31.65 -28.24 1.78
C LEU A 57 32.63 -29.36 2.17
N ASP A 58 32.73 -30.42 1.36
CA ASP A 58 33.63 -31.52 1.66
C ASP A 58 35.09 -31.01 1.69
N PRO A 59 35.82 -31.20 2.79
CA PRO A 59 37.16 -30.64 2.95
C PRO A 59 38.23 -31.34 2.10
N ILE A 60 37.91 -32.51 1.53
CA ILE A 60 38.84 -33.32 0.72
C ILE A 60 38.50 -33.18 -0.76
N MET A 61 37.22 -33.25 -1.12
CA MET A 61 36.77 -33.24 -2.50
C MET A 61 35.46 -32.45 -2.68
N PRO A 62 35.52 -31.11 -2.61
CA PRO A 62 34.33 -30.27 -2.74
C PRO A 62 33.76 -30.34 -4.16
N ARG A 63 32.44 -30.58 -4.29
CA ARG A 63 31.75 -30.59 -5.60
C ARG A 63 30.49 -29.74 -5.58
N ARG A 64 30.39 -28.82 -6.55
CA ARG A 64 29.39 -27.74 -6.56
C ARG A 64 28.14 -28.02 -7.40
N LYS A 65 28.21 -28.95 -8.37
CA LYS A 65 27.12 -29.28 -9.30
C LYS A 65 25.74 -29.38 -8.65
N MET A 66 25.60 -30.26 -7.66
CA MET A 66 24.30 -30.49 -7.00
C MET A 66 23.75 -29.25 -6.32
N LEU A 67 24.62 -28.42 -5.74
CA LEU A 67 24.20 -27.20 -5.05
C LEU A 67 23.82 -26.10 -6.06
N ILE A 68 24.61 -25.94 -7.13
CA ILE A 68 24.34 -24.98 -8.21
C ILE A 68 23.01 -25.31 -8.90
N ASP A 69 22.73 -26.58 -9.20
CA ASP A 69 21.47 -27.01 -9.81
C ASP A 69 20.25 -26.66 -8.95
N ILE A 70 20.39 -26.66 -7.62
CA ILE A 70 19.32 -26.23 -6.72
C ILE A 70 19.21 -24.70 -6.72
N MET A 71 20.34 -23.98 -6.68
CA MET A 71 20.34 -22.51 -6.70
C MET A 71 19.77 -21.93 -8.00
N GLU A 72 20.04 -22.55 -9.15
CA GLU A 72 19.46 -22.15 -10.43
C GLU A 72 17.95 -22.36 -10.43
N GLU A 73 17.44 -23.49 -9.92
CA GLU A 73 15.99 -23.72 -9.80
C GLU A 73 15.32 -22.75 -8.80
N VAL A 74 16.03 -22.31 -7.76
CA VAL A 74 15.53 -21.28 -6.83
C VAL A 74 15.31 -19.95 -7.57
N LEU A 75 16.14 -19.62 -8.56
CA LEU A 75 15.97 -18.42 -9.38
C LEU A 75 14.82 -18.55 -10.39
N ASP A 76 14.26 -19.74 -10.62
CA ASP A 76 13.03 -19.89 -11.41
C ASP A 76 11.79 -19.41 -10.62
N ASP A 77 11.89 -19.21 -9.30
CA ASP A 77 10.81 -18.61 -8.50
C ASP A 77 10.68 -17.11 -8.82
N PRO A 78 9.54 -16.64 -9.36
CA PRO A 78 9.38 -15.24 -9.79
C PRO A 78 9.58 -14.22 -8.67
N PHE A 79 9.29 -14.59 -7.42
CA PHE A 79 9.42 -13.70 -6.25
C PHE A 79 10.89 -13.47 -5.90
N ILE A 80 11.70 -14.53 -5.97
CA ILE A 80 13.14 -14.47 -5.70
C ILE A 80 13.86 -13.81 -6.88
N TYR A 81 13.54 -14.22 -8.11
CA TYR A 81 14.08 -13.64 -9.32
C TYR A 81 13.87 -12.13 -9.37
N GLY A 82 12.62 -11.66 -9.21
CA GLY A 82 12.28 -10.24 -9.30
C GLY A 82 13.06 -9.36 -8.33
N ARG A 83 13.29 -9.83 -7.09
CA ARG A 83 14.08 -9.12 -6.08
C ARG A 83 15.57 -9.13 -6.39
N SER A 84 16.10 -10.30 -6.75
CA SER A 84 17.51 -10.43 -7.11
C SER A 84 17.90 -9.53 -8.29
N GLU A 85 17.05 -9.47 -9.32
CA GLU A 85 17.23 -8.57 -10.46
C GLU A 85 17.07 -7.10 -10.08
N THR A 86 16.08 -6.74 -9.27
CA THR A 86 15.86 -5.35 -8.85
C THR A 86 17.08 -4.79 -8.10
N ARG A 87 17.67 -5.58 -7.19
CA ARG A 87 18.92 -5.21 -6.49
C ARG A 87 20.07 -4.98 -7.47
N LYS A 88 20.24 -5.88 -8.46
CA LYS A 88 21.25 -5.72 -9.52
C LYS A 88 21.03 -4.49 -10.40
N LEU A 89 19.79 -4.13 -10.68
CA LEU A 89 19.45 -2.98 -11.52
C LEU A 89 19.79 -1.64 -10.85
N ARG A 90 19.77 -1.55 -9.52
CA ARG A 90 20.13 -0.31 -8.80
C ARG A 90 21.58 0.11 -9.07
N VAL A 91 22.48 -0.86 -9.07
CA VAL A 91 23.92 -0.63 -9.30
C VAL A 91 24.26 -0.63 -10.79
N SER A 92 23.81 -1.64 -11.56
CA SER A 92 24.19 -1.78 -12.99
C SER A 92 23.62 -0.71 -13.92
N ASN A 93 22.69 0.12 -13.45
CA ASN A 93 22.20 1.27 -14.19
C ASN A 93 22.96 2.57 -13.88
N LYS A 94 23.90 2.59 -12.93
CA LYS A 94 24.76 3.75 -12.68
C LYS A 94 25.87 3.84 -13.72
N SER A 95 26.22 5.07 -14.09
CA SER A 95 27.34 5.37 -14.99
C SER A 95 28.63 5.41 -14.18
N VAL A 96 29.73 5.01 -14.80
CA VAL A 96 31.08 5.13 -14.24
C VAL A 96 31.90 6.16 -15.02
N ALA A 97 32.88 6.76 -14.37
CA ALA A 97 33.88 7.63 -14.97
C ALA A 97 35.28 7.24 -14.51
N ILE A 98 36.26 7.41 -15.39
CA ILE A 98 37.67 7.30 -15.06
C ILE A 98 38.22 8.68 -14.74
N VAL A 99 38.90 8.77 -13.61
CA VAL A 99 39.54 9.97 -13.09
C VAL A 99 41.04 9.76 -13.07
N ASP A 100 41.77 10.78 -13.54
CA ASP A 100 43.23 10.77 -13.56
C ASP A 100 43.85 11.17 -12.21
N LYS A 101 45.18 11.25 -12.16
CA LYS A 101 45.94 11.65 -10.97
C LYS A 101 45.58 13.06 -10.43
N ASP A 102 45.06 13.93 -11.30
CA ASP A 102 44.77 15.33 -11.01
C ASP A 102 43.31 15.52 -10.56
N GLY A 103 42.51 14.43 -10.56
CA GLY A 103 41.11 14.44 -10.16
C GLY A 103 40.15 14.78 -11.30
N GLU A 104 40.64 14.86 -12.54
CA GLU A 104 39.84 15.25 -13.70
C GLU A 104 39.29 14.02 -14.44
N ILE A 105 38.05 14.14 -14.95
CA ILE A 105 37.39 13.05 -15.69
C ILE A 105 38.01 12.90 -17.08
N ASN A 106 38.54 11.71 -17.36
CA ASN A 106 39.05 11.37 -18.69
C ASN A 106 37.95 10.72 -19.55
N GLU A 107 37.35 11.50 -20.42
CA GLU A 107 36.25 11.04 -21.30
C GLU A 107 36.66 9.91 -22.26
N GLU A 108 37.89 9.92 -22.77
CA GLU A 108 38.36 8.92 -23.74
C GLU A 108 38.51 7.55 -23.08
N LYS A 109 39.13 7.50 -21.89
CA LYS A 109 39.25 6.26 -21.09
C LYS A 109 37.88 5.79 -20.59
N THR A 110 36.99 6.72 -20.22
CA THR A 110 35.62 6.40 -19.78
C THR A 110 34.80 5.72 -20.88
N LYS A 111 34.91 6.16 -22.14
CA LYS A 111 34.22 5.54 -23.29
C LYS A 111 34.58 4.07 -23.51
N LEU A 112 35.76 3.62 -23.06
CA LEU A 112 36.15 2.21 -23.15
C LEU A 112 35.32 1.30 -22.23
N LEU A 113 34.83 1.84 -21.11
CA LEU A 113 33.98 1.14 -20.14
C LEU A 113 32.48 1.33 -20.42
N GLN A 114 32.08 2.36 -21.17
CA GLN A 114 30.67 2.59 -21.56
C GLN A 114 30.19 1.64 -22.68
N LYS A 115 30.28 0.32 -22.43
CA LYS A 115 29.91 -0.74 -23.36
C LYS A 115 29.10 -1.84 -22.66
N LEU A 116 28.37 -2.64 -23.43
CA LEU A 116 27.50 -3.71 -22.90
C LEU A 116 28.27 -4.75 -22.05
N TRP A 117 29.49 -5.10 -22.46
CA TRP A 117 30.31 -6.08 -21.73
C TRP A 117 30.61 -5.63 -20.29
N PHE A 118 30.82 -4.33 -20.08
CA PHE A 118 31.11 -3.76 -18.76
C PHE A 118 29.85 -3.72 -17.89
N LYS A 119 28.69 -3.42 -18.48
CA LYS A 119 27.40 -3.57 -17.78
C LYS A 119 27.17 -5.03 -17.34
N ASN A 120 27.52 -6.00 -18.19
CA ASN A 120 27.45 -7.42 -17.84
C ASN A 120 28.46 -7.79 -16.75
N LEU A 121 29.67 -7.21 -16.76
CA LEU A 121 30.66 -7.37 -15.69
C LEU A 121 30.07 -7.00 -14.34
N ILE A 122 29.47 -5.82 -14.22
CA ILE A 122 28.82 -5.38 -12.96
C ILE A 122 27.75 -6.39 -12.52
N LYS A 123 26.91 -6.86 -13.45
CA LYS A 123 25.88 -7.86 -13.14
C LYS A 123 26.47 -9.18 -12.67
N TYR A 124 27.52 -9.68 -13.31
CA TYR A 124 28.19 -10.94 -12.96
C TYR A 124 28.95 -10.85 -11.63
N THR A 125 29.51 -9.69 -11.33
CA THR A 125 30.09 -9.39 -10.00
C THR A 125 29.00 -9.45 -8.93
N LEU A 126 27.84 -8.83 -9.14
CA LEU A 126 26.73 -8.92 -8.18
C LEU A 126 26.14 -10.34 -8.10
N ASP A 127 26.14 -11.10 -9.19
CA ASP A 127 25.75 -12.53 -9.16
C ASP A 127 26.64 -13.36 -8.23
N SER A 128 27.90 -12.96 -8.02
CA SER A 128 28.79 -13.64 -7.08
C SER A 128 28.28 -13.59 -5.64
N ILE A 129 27.49 -12.58 -5.24
CA ILE A 129 26.90 -12.48 -3.90
C ILE A 129 25.87 -13.61 -3.71
N TYR A 130 25.11 -13.93 -4.77
CA TYR A 130 24.07 -14.96 -4.75
C TYR A 130 24.64 -16.38 -4.75
N PHE A 131 25.69 -16.61 -5.54
CA PHE A 131 26.29 -17.94 -5.74
C PHE A 131 27.61 -18.17 -4.98
N SER A 132 28.13 -17.16 -4.27
CA SER A 132 29.45 -17.07 -3.62
C SER A 132 30.62 -16.73 -4.53
N TYR A 133 30.53 -16.98 -5.83
CA TYR A 133 31.62 -16.71 -6.75
C TYR A 133 31.15 -16.61 -8.20
N THR A 134 31.98 -15.97 -9.03
CA THR A 134 31.84 -15.93 -10.47
C THR A 134 33.24 -15.81 -11.12
N LEU A 135 33.51 -16.65 -12.13
CA LEU A 135 34.74 -16.58 -12.94
C LEU A 135 34.40 -16.08 -14.34
N MET A 136 34.90 -14.90 -14.69
CA MET A 136 34.60 -14.20 -15.94
C MET A 136 35.75 -14.33 -16.93
N TYR A 137 35.42 -14.32 -18.23
CA TYR A 137 36.40 -14.30 -19.31
C TYR A 137 35.87 -13.55 -20.55
N PRO A 138 36.75 -12.92 -21.36
CA PRO A 138 36.37 -12.35 -22.65
C PRO A 138 36.01 -13.47 -23.63
N LYS A 139 34.74 -13.53 -24.03
CA LYS A 139 34.26 -14.52 -25.00
C LYS A 139 34.64 -14.10 -26.43
N GLU A 140 34.58 -12.80 -26.71
CA GLU A 140 34.91 -12.22 -28.01
C GLU A 140 35.66 -10.90 -27.83
N LEU A 141 36.68 -10.70 -28.67
CA LEU A 141 37.43 -9.44 -28.79
C LEU A 141 37.06 -8.74 -30.10
N ASP A 142 37.17 -7.42 -30.13
CA ASP A 142 37.04 -6.61 -31.34
C ASP A 142 38.35 -6.56 -32.16
N GLU A 143 38.30 -5.90 -33.32
CA GLU A 143 39.44 -5.78 -34.24
C GLU A 143 40.66 -5.07 -33.62
N ASN A 144 40.44 -4.28 -32.56
CA ASN A 144 41.48 -3.56 -31.84
C ASN A 144 41.97 -4.33 -30.60
N GLY A 145 41.48 -5.55 -30.37
CA GLY A 145 41.84 -6.39 -29.23
C GLY A 145 41.11 -6.05 -27.93
N PHE A 146 40.09 -5.18 -27.97
CA PHE A 146 39.28 -4.85 -26.80
C PHE A 146 38.13 -5.83 -26.63
N ILE A 147 37.64 -5.97 -25.40
CA ILE A 147 36.52 -6.86 -25.07
C ILE A 147 35.26 -6.37 -25.79
N LYS A 148 34.70 -7.25 -26.61
CA LYS A 148 33.39 -7.06 -27.25
C LYS A 148 32.29 -7.74 -26.45
N ASN A 149 32.54 -8.97 -26.00
CA ASN A 149 31.59 -9.76 -25.24
C ASN A 149 32.28 -10.43 -24.04
N LEU A 150 31.69 -10.28 -22.85
CA LEU A 150 32.15 -10.88 -21.61
C LEU A 150 31.18 -12.00 -21.22
N SER A 151 31.72 -13.14 -20.80
CA SER A 151 30.94 -14.26 -20.28
C SER A 151 31.56 -14.78 -18.98
N PHE A 152 30.95 -15.80 -18.39
CA PHE A 152 31.47 -16.47 -17.21
C PHE A 152 31.49 -17.99 -17.41
N VAL A 153 32.42 -18.65 -16.74
CA VAL A 153 32.52 -20.12 -16.74
C VAL A 153 31.38 -20.68 -15.91
N TYR A 154 30.70 -21.71 -16.40
CA TYR A 154 29.59 -22.35 -15.68
C TYR A 154 30.02 -22.72 -14.26
N ARG A 155 29.24 -22.27 -13.27
CA ARG A 155 29.64 -22.29 -11.86
C ARG A 155 29.83 -23.70 -11.33
N ASP A 156 29.08 -24.66 -11.85
CA ASP A 156 29.17 -26.07 -11.50
C ASP A 156 30.48 -26.75 -11.94
N HIS A 157 31.25 -26.12 -12.84
CA HIS A 157 32.57 -26.59 -13.28
C HIS A 157 33.72 -25.98 -12.46
N ILE A 158 33.44 -25.06 -11.53
CA ILE A 158 34.46 -24.37 -10.76
C ILE A 158 34.56 -24.99 -9.37
N VAL A 159 35.81 -25.20 -8.92
CA VAL A 159 36.12 -25.56 -7.54
C VAL A 159 36.86 -24.38 -6.89
N PRO A 160 36.16 -23.53 -6.11
CA PRO A 160 36.76 -22.32 -5.53
C PRO A 160 37.94 -22.60 -4.59
N GLU A 161 37.87 -23.68 -3.81
CA GLU A 161 38.87 -24.05 -2.80
C GLU A 161 40.24 -24.37 -3.42
N THR A 162 40.25 -25.03 -4.57
CA THR A 162 41.48 -25.44 -5.27
C THR A 162 41.79 -24.55 -6.47
N THR A 163 40.89 -23.60 -6.80
CA THR A 163 40.98 -22.70 -7.96
C THR A 163 41.09 -23.43 -9.30
N GLU A 164 40.35 -24.53 -9.42
CA GLU A 164 40.33 -25.40 -10.60
C GLU A 164 39.05 -25.22 -11.43
N ILE A 165 39.21 -25.30 -12.75
CA ILE A 165 38.11 -25.50 -13.71
C ILE A 165 38.11 -26.97 -14.13
N LEU A 166 37.01 -27.65 -13.88
CA LEU A 166 36.78 -29.03 -14.30
C LEU A 166 36.23 -29.03 -15.74
N ILE A 167 36.66 -29.98 -16.57
CA ILE A 167 36.09 -30.16 -17.92
C ILE A 167 34.68 -30.73 -17.81
N TYR A 168 34.50 -31.69 -16.90
CA TYR A 168 33.19 -32.19 -16.48
C TYR A 168 33.01 -31.98 -14.97
N PRO A 169 31.80 -31.65 -14.49
CA PRO A 169 31.57 -31.32 -13.06
C PRO A 169 31.92 -32.43 -12.05
N TYR A 170 32.13 -33.66 -12.51
CA TYR A 170 32.46 -34.83 -11.69
C TYR A 170 33.92 -35.25 -11.80
N ASP A 171 34.74 -34.58 -12.62
CA ASP A 171 36.16 -34.89 -12.77
C ASP A 171 36.89 -34.73 -11.43
N LEU A 172 37.94 -35.50 -11.20
CA LEU A 172 38.72 -35.49 -9.95
C LEU A 172 39.64 -34.28 -9.84
N GLN A 173 40.17 -33.82 -10.97
CA GLN A 173 41.14 -32.73 -11.09
C GLN A 173 40.74 -31.83 -12.25
N GLY A 174 41.12 -30.57 -12.15
CA GLY A 174 40.87 -29.58 -13.20
C GLY A 174 42.14 -28.83 -13.59
N GLU A 175 41.97 -27.85 -14.46
CA GLU A 175 43.03 -26.91 -14.79
C GLU A 175 42.97 -25.72 -13.82
N ASN A 176 44.11 -25.35 -13.24
CA ASN A 176 44.17 -24.20 -12.33
C ASN A 176 44.04 -22.90 -13.13
N PHE A 177 43.03 -22.09 -12.83
CA PHE A 177 42.78 -20.84 -13.57
C PHE A 177 43.58 -19.64 -13.06
N ARG A 178 44.32 -19.80 -11.97
CA ARG A 178 45.21 -18.77 -11.40
C ARG A 178 46.67 -18.92 -11.84
N ASP A 179 46.99 -20.02 -12.51
CA ASP A 179 48.31 -20.32 -13.06
C ASP A 179 48.28 -20.43 -14.60
N GLY A 180 49.47 -20.46 -15.21
CA GLY A 180 49.63 -20.64 -16.65
C GLY A 180 49.02 -19.51 -17.50
N ASP A 181 48.62 -19.86 -18.73
CA ASP A 181 48.10 -18.91 -19.72
C ASP A 181 46.68 -18.43 -19.38
N LEU A 182 45.92 -19.21 -18.61
CA LEU A 182 44.55 -18.88 -18.21
C LEU A 182 44.49 -17.67 -17.28
N LYS A 183 45.47 -17.52 -16.38
CA LYS A 183 45.55 -16.40 -15.43
C LYS A 183 45.38 -15.03 -16.08
N LYS A 184 45.92 -14.85 -17.28
CA LYS A 184 45.83 -13.59 -18.02
C LYS A 184 44.39 -13.24 -18.41
N TRP A 185 43.58 -14.25 -18.74
CA TRP A 185 42.25 -14.06 -19.33
C TRP A 185 41.11 -14.16 -18.32
N MET A 186 41.40 -14.68 -17.13
CA MET A 186 40.39 -14.99 -16.13
C MET A 186 40.28 -13.88 -15.10
N LEU A 187 39.06 -13.45 -14.84
CA LEU A 187 38.72 -12.45 -13.83
C LEU A 187 37.83 -13.11 -12.77
N TRP A 188 38.31 -13.17 -11.53
CA TRP A 188 37.72 -13.98 -10.48
C TRP A 188 37.13 -13.13 -9.35
N VAL A 189 35.86 -13.36 -9.03
CA VAL A 189 35.20 -12.80 -7.86
C VAL A 189 34.85 -13.93 -6.91
N ASN A 190 35.29 -13.84 -5.65
CA ASN A 190 35.05 -14.88 -4.65
C ASN A 190 34.77 -14.31 -3.27
N HIS A 191 33.74 -14.85 -2.63
CA HIS A 191 33.40 -14.58 -1.24
C HIS A 191 33.90 -15.74 -0.39
N GLU A 192 35.05 -15.55 0.26
CA GLU A 192 35.64 -16.58 1.11
C GLU A 192 34.70 -16.99 2.25
N HIS A 193 34.71 -18.28 2.60
CA HIS A 193 33.85 -18.89 3.62
C HIS A 193 32.33 -18.75 3.39
N SER A 194 31.90 -18.31 2.21
CA SER A 194 30.51 -18.25 1.81
C SER A 194 30.14 -19.44 0.92
N ILE A 195 28.84 -19.76 0.90
CA ILE A 195 28.23 -20.69 -0.07
C ILE A 195 27.02 -20.04 -0.76
N GLY A 196 27.02 -18.71 -0.80
CA GLY A 196 26.05 -17.91 -1.54
C GLY A 196 24.80 -17.56 -0.73
N LEU A 197 24.24 -16.38 -1.01
CA LEU A 197 22.98 -15.94 -0.42
C LEU A 197 21.81 -16.87 -0.79
N LEU A 198 21.80 -17.42 -2.01
CA LEU A 198 20.76 -18.35 -2.45
C LEU A 198 20.70 -19.62 -1.59
N ASN A 199 21.83 -20.10 -1.07
CA ASN A 199 21.82 -21.25 -0.18
C ASN A 199 20.98 -21.02 1.09
N LYS A 200 20.94 -19.78 1.60
CA LYS A 200 20.09 -19.41 2.75
C LYS A 200 18.61 -19.36 2.38
N ALA A 201 18.29 -19.06 1.12
CA ALA A 201 16.92 -19.01 0.61
C ALA A 201 16.32 -20.41 0.33
N ILE A 202 17.16 -21.42 0.02
CA ILE A 202 16.71 -22.77 -0.38
C ILE A 202 15.67 -23.37 0.60
N PRO A 203 15.86 -23.39 1.93
CA PRO A 203 14.86 -23.98 2.83
C PRO A 203 13.49 -23.29 2.78
N LEU A 204 13.47 -21.96 2.70
CA LEU A 204 12.24 -21.17 2.61
C LEU A 204 11.55 -21.39 1.26
N TRP A 205 12.33 -21.48 0.18
CA TRP A 205 11.81 -21.82 -1.14
C TRP A 205 11.19 -23.23 -1.17
N ILE A 206 11.84 -24.24 -0.58
CA ILE A 206 11.28 -25.61 -0.46
C ILE A 206 9.96 -25.57 0.32
N PHE A 207 9.90 -24.87 1.46
CA PHE A 207 8.67 -24.76 2.24
C PHE A 207 7.54 -24.04 1.51
N LYS A 208 7.86 -22.97 0.78
CA LYS A 208 6.92 -22.25 -0.07
C LYS A 208 6.38 -23.15 -1.19
N LYS A 209 7.26 -23.91 -1.86
CA LYS A 209 6.89 -24.87 -2.92
C LYS A 209 5.97 -25.96 -2.37
N HIS A 210 6.26 -26.51 -1.20
CA HIS A 210 5.38 -27.49 -0.55
C HIS A 210 4.01 -26.90 -0.19
N SER A 211 3.94 -25.64 0.24
CA SER A 211 2.65 -24.98 0.50
C SER A 211 1.81 -24.88 -0.77
N TRP A 212 2.40 -24.47 -1.90
CA TRP A 212 1.71 -24.43 -3.18
C TRP A 212 1.22 -25.80 -3.62
N GLN A 213 2.05 -26.84 -3.47
CA GLN A 213 1.69 -28.21 -3.83
C GLN A 213 0.52 -28.73 -2.99
N ASN A 214 0.62 -28.61 -1.66
CA ASN A 214 -0.45 -29.05 -0.77
C ASN A 214 -1.76 -28.28 -1.00
N TRP A 215 -1.64 -27.01 -1.39
CA TRP A 215 -2.78 -26.17 -1.72
C TRP A 215 -3.44 -26.64 -3.03
N ASP A 216 -2.67 -26.91 -4.08
CA ASP A 216 -3.17 -27.49 -5.34
C ASP A 216 -3.81 -28.88 -5.11
N GLU A 217 -3.16 -29.77 -4.35
CA GLU A 217 -3.74 -31.07 -3.95
C GLU A 217 -5.05 -30.91 -3.15
N PHE A 218 -5.12 -29.92 -2.27
CA PHE A 218 -6.33 -29.61 -1.51
C PHE A 218 -7.45 -29.10 -2.45
N GLU A 219 -7.14 -28.21 -3.39
CA GLU A 219 -8.09 -27.73 -4.40
C GLU A 219 -8.56 -28.86 -5.33
N GLU A 220 -7.69 -29.79 -5.72
CA GLU A 220 -8.10 -30.97 -6.50
C GLU A 220 -9.05 -31.89 -5.71
N MET A 221 -8.76 -32.13 -4.43
CA MET A 221 -9.55 -33.05 -3.61
C MET A 221 -10.90 -32.47 -3.16
N PHE A 222 -10.93 -31.17 -2.82
CA PHE A 222 -12.12 -30.52 -2.22
C PHE A 222 -12.78 -29.48 -3.11
N GLY A 223 -12.11 -28.99 -4.16
CA GLY A 223 -12.65 -27.98 -5.08
C GLY A 223 -13.71 -28.53 -6.04
N ILE A 224 -13.68 -29.84 -6.35
CA ILE A 224 -14.71 -30.51 -7.14
C ILE A 224 -15.12 -31.82 -6.44
N PRO A 225 -16.30 -31.88 -5.80
CA PRO A 225 -16.70 -33.07 -5.05
C PRO A 225 -16.87 -34.30 -5.95
N MET A 226 -16.34 -35.44 -5.50
CA MET A 226 -16.52 -36.72 -6.19
C MET A 226 -17.99 -37.11 -6.24
N ARG A 227 -18.43 -37.63 -7.39
CA ARG A 227 -19.81 -38.08 -7.58
C ARG A 227 -19.92 -39.57 -7.31
N THR A 228 -20.81 -39.94 -6.42
CA THR A 228 -21.03 -41.35 -6.07
C THR A 228 -22.45 -41.76 -6.45
N ALA A 229 -22.60 -42.95 -7.04
CA ALA A 229 -23.90 -43.54 -7.33
C ALA A 229 -24.03 -44.88 -6.61
N LYS A 230 -25.06 -45.03 -5.78
CA LYS A 230 -25.43 -46.31 -5.17
C LYS A 230 -26.37 -47.06 -6.13
N VAL A 231 -26.01 -48.27 -6.52
CA VAL A 231 -26.79 -49.09 -7.46
C VAL A 231 -27.14 -50.43 -6.81
N ALA A 232 -28.43 -50.65 -6.57
CA ALA A 232 -29.00 -51.90 -6.06
C ALA A 232 -28.98 -53.05 -7.08
N SER A 233 -28.94 -52.71 -8.37
CA SER A 233 -29.07 -53.69 -9.46
C SER A 233 -27.76 -54.45 -9.73
N THR A 234 -27.88 -55.76 -9.91
CA THR A 234 -26.77 -56.66 -10.29
C THR A 234 -26.58 -56.76 -11.81
N ASP A 235 -27.52 -56.24 -12.62
CA ASP A 235 -27.49 -56.32 -14.09
C ASP A 235 -26.32 -55.50 -14.67
N PRO A 236 -25.39 -56.13 -15.44
CA PRO A 236 -24.28 -55.45 -16.10
C PRO A 236 -24.69 -54.30 -17.04
N ARG A 237 -25.89 -54.32 -17.62
CA ARG A 237 -26.37 -53.27 -18.54
C ARG A 237 -26.67 -51.97 -17.81
N VAL A 238 -27.40 -52.09 -16.69
CA VAL A 238 -27.74 -50.95 -15.81
C VAL A 238 -26.47 -50.33 -15.22
N LYS A 239 -25.52 -51.17 -14.80
CA LYS A 239 -24.21 -50.72 -14.30
C LYS A 239 -23.45 -49.88 -15.33
N LYS A 240 -23.43 -50.32 -16.60
CA LYS A 240 -22.73 -49.63 -17.69
C LYS A 240 -23.41 -48.32 -18.10
N GLU A 241 -24.73 -48.25 -17.99
CA GLU A 241 -25.50 -47.03 -18.26
C GLU A 241 -25.27 -45.97 -17.17
N VAL A 242 -25.26 -46.39 -15.90
CA VAL A 242 -24.89 -45.50 -14.78
C VAL A 242 -23.45 -45.01 -14.90
N ASP A 243 -22.49 -45.88 -15.26
CA ASP A 243 -21.10 -45.47 -15.49
C ASP A 243 -20.99 -44.43 -16.63
N LYS A 244 -21.82 -44.57 -17.68
CA LYS A 244 -21.90 -43.61 -18.78
C LYS A 244 -22.47 -42.26 -18.30
N TRP A 245 -23.57 -42.27 -17.54
CA TRP A 245 -24.15 -41.04 -16.98
C TRP A 245 -23.17 -40.31 -16.06
N LEU A 246 -22.47 -41.03 -15.20
CA LEU A 246 -21.46 -40.45 -14.31
C LEU A 246 -20.32 -39.79 -15.08
N LYS A 247 -19.90 -40.39 -16.19
CA LYS A 247 -18.87 -39.85 -17.09
C LYS A 247 -19.35 -38.64 -17.90
N ASP A 248 -20.60 -38.65 -18.36
CA ASP A 248 -21.17 -37.57 -19.18
C ASP A 248 -21.49 -36.31 -18.36
N LEU A 249 -21.60 -36.42 -17.02
CA LEU A 249 -21.90 -35.30 -16.12
C LEU A 249 -20.71 -34.33 -15.90
N GLY A 250 -19.48 -34.63 -16.34
CA GLY A 250 -18.34 -33.71 -16.27
C GLY A 250 -17.01 -34.31 -15.81
N SER A 251 -16.04 -33.46 -15.48
CA SER A 251 -14.63 -33.82 -15.19
C SER A 251 -14.35 -34.33 -13.77
N ALA A 252 -15.32 -34.25 -12.86
CA ALA A 252 -15.17 -34.71 -11.48
C ALA A 252 -14.92 -36.23 -11.42
N GLY A 253 -14.11 -36.70 -10.46
CA GLY A 253 -13.96 -38.12 -10.18
C GLY A 253 -15.30 -38.77 -9.82
N TRP A 254 -15.55 -39.99 -10.32
CA TRP A 254 -16.80 -40.70 -10.07
C TRP A 254 -16.57 -42.14 -9.61
N ALA A 255 -17.49 -42.65 -8.80
CA ALA A 255 -17.47 -44.04 -8.35
C ALA A 255 -18.89 -44.61 -8.21
N ARG A 256 -19.06 -45.87 -8.58
CA ARG A 256 -20.32 -46.61 -8.43
C ARG A 256 -20.19 -47.64 -7.31
N PHE A 257 -21.10 -47.60 -6.33
CA PHE A 257 -21.10 -48.47 -5.16
C PHE A 257 -22.32 -49.39 -5.12
N PRO A 258 -22.17 -50.65 -4.68
CA PRO A 258 -23.31 -51.50 -4.33
C PRO A 258 -24.12 -50.91 -3.16
N GLU A 259 -25.41 -51.24 -3.10
CA GLU A 259 -26.28 -50.87 -1.97
C GLU A 259 -25.78 -51.55 -0.68
N GLY A 260 -25.58 -50.76 0.38
CA GLY A 260 -25.00 -51.21 1.67
C GLY A 260 -23.55 -50.77 1.93
N VAL A 261 -22.87 -50.11 0.97
CA VAL A 261 -21.56 -49.48 1.17
C VAL A 261 -21.73 -47.98 1.38
N GLU A 262 -21.32 -47.49 2.55
CA GLU A 262 -21.20 -46.06 2.84
C GLU A 262 -19.73 -45.66 2.82
N ILE A 263 -19.41 -44.60 2.07
CA ILE A 263 -18.11 -43.96 2.09
C ILE A 263 -18.30 -42.57 2.66
N ASP A 264 -17.72 -42.35 3.83
CA ASP A 264 -17.67 -41.05 4.49
C ASP A 264 -16.28 -40.45 4.22
N ILE A 265 -16.22 -39.50 3.28
CA ILE A 265 -15.03 -38.66 3.11
C ILE A 265 -15.12 -37.61 4.20
N LYS A 266 -14.44 -37.87 5.33
CA LYS A 266 -14.38 -36.91 6.43
C LYS A 266 -13.56 -35.71 6.00
N GLU A 267 -14.25 -34.65 5.59
CA GLU A 267 -13.66 -33.32 5.47
C GLU A 267 -13.13 -32.90 6.84
N SER A 268 -11.93 -32.29 6.86
CA SER A 268 -11.42 -31.69 8.09
C SER A 268 -12.36 -30.54 8.46
N ASN A 269 -13.09 -30.66 9.57
CA ASN A 269 -14.01 -29.63 10.11
C ASN A 269 -13.33 -28.30 10.50
N SER A 270 -12.07 -28.08 10.14
CA SER A 270 -11.39 -26.81 10.34
C SER A 270 -11.83 -25.84 9.25
N ARG A 271 -12.60 -24.82 9.64
CA ARG A 271 -13.15 -23.74 8.78
C ARG A 271 -12.10 -22.94 7.99
N ASP A 272 -10.81 -23.27 8.13
CA ASP A 272 -9.69 -22.44 7.68
C ASP A 272 -8.52 -23.21 7.02
N SER A 273 -8.72 -24.48 6.62
CA SER A 273 -7.65 -25.31 6.02
C SER A 273 -6.98 -24.66 4.80
N PHE A 274 -7.74 -23.88 4.01
CA PHE A 274 -7.24 -23.13 2.85
C PHE A 274 -6.25 -22.01 3.24
N ASN A 275 -6.55 -21.26 4.30
CA ASN A 275 -5.71 -20.13 4.70
C ASN A 275 -4.39 -20.59 5.33
N VAL A 276 -4.32 -21.77 5.97
CA VAL A 276 -3.08 -22.28 6.57
C VAL A 276 -1.93 -22.39 5.54
N PHE A 277 -2.22 -22.87 4.32
CA PHE A 277 -1.21 -22.98 3.27
C PHE A 277 -0.79 -21.60 2.73
N ASN A 278 -1.75 -20.69 2.57
CA ASN A 278 -1.48 -19.33 2.09
C ASN A 278 -0.69 -18.51 3.12
N GLU A 279 -1.02 -18.61 4.41
CA GLU A 279 -0.31 -17.90 5.48
C GLU A 279 1.13 -18.41 5.60
N LYS A 280 1.36 -19.73 5.50
CA LYS A 280 2.73 -20.26 5.42
C LYS A 280 3.49 -19.74 4.19
N ARG A 281 2.83 -19.64 3.03
CA ARG A 281 3.40 -19.07 1.81
C ARG A 281 3.77 -17.59 2.00
N LYS A 282 2.90 -16.78 2.62
CA LYS A 282 3.14 -15.36 2.93
C LYS A 282 4.31 -15.21 3.89
N ALA A 283 4.32 -15.96 5.00
CA ALA A 283 5.43 -15.95 5.95
C ALA A 283 6.77 -16.30 5.27
N CYS A 284 6.81 -17.29 4.38
CA CYS A 284 8.01 -17.60 3.61
C CYS A 284 8.45 -16.44 2.69
N ASN A 285 7.51 -15.75 2.05
CA ASN A 285 7.81 -14.59 1.22
C ASN A 285 8.32 -13.39 2.04
N GLU A 286 7.77 -13.16 3.23
CA GLU A 286 8.22 -12.11 4.15
C GLU A 286 9.66 -12.37 4.63
N GLU A 287 9.98 -13.61 5.02
CA GLU A 287 11.35 -14.00 5.38
C GLU A 287 12.32 -13.93 4.20
N LEU A 288 11.88 -14.30 2.99
CA LEU A 288 12.67 -14.12 1.77
C LEU A 288 12.91 -12.63 1.48
N ALA A 289 11.91 -11.76 1.67
CA ALA A 289 12.09 -10.31 1.50
C ALA A 289 13.05 -9.74 2.54
N ASN A 290 12.98 -10.16 3.81
CA ASN A 290 13.98 -9.83 4.82
C ASN A 290 15.40 -10.23 4.37
N LEU A 291 15.56 -11.42 3.77
CA LEU A 291 16.86 -11.92 3.31
C LEU A 291 17.46 -11.11 2.15
N PHE A 292 16.64 -10.69 1.18
CA PHE A 292 17.12 -10.00 -0.04
C PHE A 292 17.10 -8.47 0.06
N ASP A 293 16.03 -7.91 0.64
CA ASP A 293 15.76 -6.47 0.73
C ASP A 293 16.03 -5.88 2.12
N GLY A 294 16.34 -6.72 3.12
CA GLY A 294 16.58 -6.33 4.50
C GLY A 294 15.31 -5.96 5.29
N ASN A 295 14.13 -6.07 4.68
CA ASN A 295 12.83 -5.82 5.31
C ASN A 295 11.71 -6.63 4.63
N SER A 296 10.64 -6.90 5.37
CA SER A 296 9.48 -7.68 4.91
C SER A 296 8.36 -6.81 4.35
N GLU A 297 8.45 -5.49 4.55
CA GLU A 297 7.40 -4.55 4.17
C GLU A 297 7.14 -4.53 2.65
N THR A 298 8.15 -4.84 1.82
CA THR A 298 7.97 -4.99 0.37
C THR A 298 7.16 -6.24 -0.04
N ALA A 299 6.93 -7.16 0.90
CA ALA A 299 6.20 -8.42 0.66
C ALA A 299 4.81 -8.44 1.31
N LYS A 300 4.52 -7.50 2.22
CA LYS A 300 3.22 -7.39 2.90
C LYS A 300 2.23 -6.61 2.05
N ASP A 301 0.96 -7.00 2.14
CA ASP A 301 -0.17 -6.40 1.41
C ASP A 301 -0.88 -5.31 2.24
N THR A 302 -0.16 -4.61 3.13
CA THR A 302 -0.71 -3.63 4.07
C THR A 302 -0.67 -2.20 3.52
N GLY A 303 -1.80 -1.49 3.63
CA GLY A 303 -2.09 -0.21 2.95
C GLY A 303 -1.40 1.06 3.48
N SER A 304 -0.39 0.97 4.34
CA SER A 304 0.23 2.15 4.98
C SER A 304 1.49 2.63 4.25
N ARG A 305 1.30 3.24 3.07
CA ARG A 305 2.38 3.53 2.10
C ARG A 305 3.45 4.52 2.57
N ALA A 306 3.14 5.41 3.52
CA ALA A 306 4.05 6.48 3.94
C ALA A 306 5.16 6.01 4.90
N LYS A 307 4.79 5.31 6.00
CA LYS A 307 5.76 4.77 6.98
C LYS A 307 6.60 3.63 6.40
N THR A 308 5.97 2.79 5.59
CA THR A 308 6.62 1.70 4.85
C THR A 308 7.64 2.23 3.83
N GLY A 309 7.37 3.38 3.19
CA GLY A 309 8.28 3.97 2.19
C GLY A 309 9.64 4.40 2.74
N GLU A 310 9.69 5.01 3.91
CA GLU A 310 10.95 5.46 4.53
C GLU A 310 11.83 4.28 4.99
N ILE A 311 11.24 3.26 5.61
CA ILE A 311 11.95 2.04 6.02
C ILE A 311 12.50 1.31 4.78
N ILE A 312 11.65 1.12 3.75
CA ILE A 312 12.07 0.49 2.49
C ILE A 312 13.22 1.27 1.86
N ASN A 313 13.08 2.59 1.71
CA ASN A 313 14.11 3.42 1.10
C ASN A 313 15.40 3.44 1.93
N GLY A 314 15.30 3.50 3.26
CA GLY A 314 16.45 3.48 4.17
C GLY A 314 17.25 2.19 4.06
N THR A 315 16.60 1.03 4.24
CA THR A 315 17.28 -0.27 4.19
C THR A 315 17.81 -0.58 2.78
N GLN A 316 17.03 -0.29 1.74
CA GLN A 316 17.47 -0.51 0.36
C GLN A 316 18.65 0.39 -0.03
N LYS A 317 18.69 1.63 0.46
CA LYS A 317 19.82 2.54 0.22
C LYS A 317 21.09 2.01 0.87
N LEU A 318 21.03 1.49 2.10
CA LEU A 318 22.19 0.90 2.78
C LEU A 318 22.74 -0.33 2.04
N ILE A 319 21.86 -1.25 1.61
CA ILE A 319 22.27 -2.42 0.82
C ILE A 319 22.87 -1.99 -0.52
N THR A 320 22.26 -1.00 -1.17
CA THR A 320 22.74 -0.50 -2.46
C THR A 320 24.11 0.18 -2.30
N MET A 321 24.33 0.93 -1.22
CA MET A 321 25.63 1.54 -0.91
C MET A 321 26.73 0.48 -0.68
N ASP A 322 26.42 -0.60 0.03
CA ASP A 322 27.35 -1.71 0.24
C ASP A 322 27.71 -2.41 -1.09
N ASP A 323 26.70 -2.73 -1.91
CA ASP A 323 26.89 -3.32 -3.23
C ASP A 323 27.70 -2.41 -4.18
N GLU A 324 27.42 -1.10 -4.15
CA GLU A 324 28.15 -0.11 -4.94
C GLU A 324 29.61 0.00 -4.53
N THR A 325 29.87 -0.03 -3.23
CA THR A 325 31.22 0.03 -2.68
C THR A 325 31.99 -1.24 -3.06
N PHE A 326 31.38 -2.41 -2.89
CA PHE A 326 31.96 -3.69 -3.29
C PHE A 326 32.32 -3.72 -4.78
N VAL A 327 31.39 -3.34 -5.66
CA VAL A 327 31.63 -3.31 -7.10
C VAL A 327 32.72 -2.29 -7.45
N MET A 328 32.75 -1.12 -6.80
CA MET A 328 33.75 -0.10 -7.07
C MET A 328 35.15 -0.52 -6.64
N PHE A 329 35.29 -1.16 -5.48
CA PHE A 329 36.57 -1.73 -5.05
C PHE A 329 37.03 -2.82 -5.99
N PHE A 330 36.15 -3.75 -6.38
CA PHE A 330 36.49 -4.78 -7.35
C PHE A 330 36.93 -4.19 -8.70
N ILE A 331 36.27 -3.13 -9.18
CA ILE A 331 36.66 -2.47 -10.43
C ILE A 331 38.08 -1.89 -10.31
N ASN A 332 38.36 -1.17 -9.23
CA ASN A 332 39.65 -0.49 -9.06
C ASN A 332 40.80 -1.46 -8.76
N ASP A 333 40.56 -2.44 -7.89
CA ASP A 333 41.61 -3.32 -7.36
C ASP A 333 41.90 -4.51 -8.29
N ASP A 334 40.89 -5.01 -9.02
CA ASP A 334 41.03 -6.20 -9.87
C ASP A 334 40.81 -5.89 -11.36
N VAL A 335 39.73 -5.19 -11.72
CA VAL A 335 39.35 -5.00 -13.14
C VAL A 335 40.30 -4.07 -13.88
N LEU A 336 40.63 -2.90 -13.32
CA LEU A 336 41.54 -1.96 -13.97
C LEU A 336 42.94 -2.56 -14.17
N PRO A 337 43.58 -3.20 -13.16
CA PRO A 337 44.84 -3.92 -13.36
C PRO A 337 44.73 -5.04 -14.40
N TRP A 338 43.63 -5.79 -14.41
CA TRP A 338 43.38 -6.83 -15.40
C TRP A 338 43.27 -6.28 -16.83
N LEU A 339 42.52 -5.19 -17.03
CA LEU A 339 42.40 -4.52 -18.33
C LEU A 339 43.74 -3.95 -18.81
N ARG A 340 44.57 -3.40 -17.91
CA ARG A 340 45.95 -3.01 -18.23
C ARG A 340 46.78 -4.19 -18.73
N GLY A 341 46.68 -5.35 -18.07
CA GLY A 341 47.32 -6.59 -18.50
C GLY A 341 46.85 -7.11 -19.87
N LEU A 342 45.63 -6.75 -20.28
CA LEU A 342 45.07 -7.05 -21.60
C LEU A 342 45.43 -5.99 -22.67
N GLY A 343 46.11 -4.90 -22.30
CA GLY A 343 46.55 -3.86 -23.22
C GLY A 343 45.62 -2.66 -23.34
N TYR A 344 44.67 -2.47 -22.41
CA TYR A 344 43.91 -1.22 -22.34
C TYR A 344 44.79 -0.05 -21.89
N PRO A 345 44.55 1.17 -22.40
CA PRO A 345 45.35 2.36 -22.11
C PRO A 345 44.98 3.00 -20.76
N PHE A 346 44.93 2.20 -19.68
CA PHE A 346 44.78 2.70 -18.31
C PHE A 346 46.14 2.83 -17.63
N GLU A 347 46.29 3.82 -16.76
CA GLU A 347 47.47 4.10 -15.96
C GLU A 347 47.30 3.58 -14.53
N GLU A 348 48.40 3.47 -13.77
CA GLU A 348 48.35 3.06 -12.35
C GLU A 348 47.64 4.07 -11.45
N THR A 349 47.64 5.33 -11.87
CA THR A 349 47.01 6.43 -11.14
C THR A 349 45.55 6.64 -11.53
N ASP A 350 45.05 5.94 -12.56
CA ASP A 350 43.66 6.05 -12.96
C ASP A 350 42.76 5.37 -11.92
N THR A 351 41.70 6.04 -11.53
CA THR A 351 40.68 5.49 -10.63
C THR A 351 39.31 5.57 -11.26
N CYS A 352 38.51 4.53 -11.09
CA CYS A 352 37.11 4.52 -11.48
C CYS A 352 36.26 5.05 -10.32
N ILE A 353 35.30 5.91 -10.64
CA ILE A 353 34.29 6.42 -9.70
C ILE A 353 32.89 6.32 -10.30
N TRP A 354 31.87 6.37 -9.44
CA TRP A 354 30.49 6.53 -9.90
C TRP A 354 30.30 7.94 -10.44
N ASN A 355 29.73 8.06 -11.64
CA ASN A 355 29.41 9.34 -12.26
C ASN A 355 27.97 9.74 -11.89
N ASP A 356 27.81 10.37 -10.73
CA ASP A 356 26.51 10.85 -10.25
C ASP A 356 26.03 12.11 -11.00
N ASN A 357 26.92 12.80 -11.73
CA ASN A 357 26.57 14.01 -12.48
C ASN A 357 25.58 13.76 -13.63
N GLU A 358 25.56 12.55 -14.20
CA GLU A 358 24.63 12.19 -15.29
C GLU A 358 23.17 11.97 -14.84
N LYS A 359 22.87 11.93 -13.53
CA LYS A 359 21.53 11.56 -13.01
C LYS A 359 20.87 12.58 -12.08
N LEU A 360 21.42 13.76 -11.91
CA LEU A 360 20.68 14.82 -11.22
C LEU A 360 19.51 15.23 -12.11
N THR A 361 18.29 15.14 -11.57
CA THR A 361 17.12 15.67 -12.25
C THR A 361 17.31 17.17 -12.47
N PRO A 362 16.70 17.80 -13.51
CA PRO A 362 16.81 19.25 -13.73
C PRO A 362 16.47 20.07 -12.48
N LYS A 363 15.61 19.54 -11.60
CA LYS A 363 15.25 20.12 -10.31
C LYS A 363 16.41 20.13 -9.31
N GLU A 364 17.14 19.02 -9.17
CA GLU A 364 18.28 18.92 -8.25
C GLU A 364 19.48 19.73 -8.77
N ARG A 365 19.69 19.78 -10.10
CA ARG A 365 20.71 20.65 -10.71
C ARG A 365 20.39 22.14 -10.50
N LEU A 366 19.12 22.53 -10.61
CA LEU A 366 18.69 23.90 -10.34
C LEU A 366 18.91 24.30 -8.88
N GLU A 367 18.70 23.39 -7.93
CA GLU A 367 18.99 23.61 -6.50
C GLU A 367 20.49 23.83 -6.25
N ILE A 368 21.35 23.04 -6.89
CA ILE A 368 22.81 23.22 -6.82
C ILE A 368 23.22 24.58 -7.41
N PHE A 369 22.65 24.97 -8.57
CA PHE A 369 22.93 26.28 -9.17
C PHE A 369 22.44 27.44 -8.31
N LYS A 370 21.29 27.31 -7.63
CA LYS A 370 20.84 28.29 -6.62
C LYS A 370 21.80 28.36 -5.44
N GLY A 371 22.24 27.21 -4.91
CA GLY A 371 23.20 27.15 -3.80
C GLY A 371 24.55 27.79 -4.15
N VAL A 372 25.09 27.57 -5.35
CA VAL A 372 26.34 28.19 -5.81
C VAL A 372 26.20 29.72 -5.95
N LYS A 373 25.03 30.20 -6.39
CA LYS A 373 24.71 31.64 -6.43
C LYS A 373 24.58 32.24 -5.03
N ASP A 374 23.95 31.53 -4.10
CA ASP A 374 23.78 31.97 -2.71
C ASP A 374 25.11 31.99 -1.95
N LEU A 375 26.06 31.12 -2.33
CA LEU A 375 27.46 31.14 -1.87
C LEU A 375 28.31 32.26 -2.50
N GLY A 376 27.73 33.07 -3.40
CA GLY A 376 28.36 34.26 -3.97
C GLY A 376 29.23 34.00 -5.21
N TYR A 377 29.21 32.80 -5.78
CA TYR A 377 29.96 32.47 -6.99
C TYR A 377 29.10 32.66 -8.26
N LYS A 378 29.75 33.03 -9.37
CA LYS A 378 29.09 33.22 -10.67
C LYS A 378 29.26 31.98 -11.54
N ILE A 379 28.15 31.41 -11.99
CA ILE A 379 28.13 30.29 -12.94
C ILE A 379 28.14 30.85 -14.37
N LYS A 380 28.86 30.20 -15.28
CA LYS A 380 28.90 30.60 -16.69
C LYS A 380 27.57 30.31 -17.37
N LYS A 381 27.14 31.21 -18.27
CA LYS A 381 25.85 31.10 -18.97
C LYS A 381 25.77 29.83 -19.82
N GLU A 382 26.86 29.50 -20.51
CA GLU A 382 26.98 28.33 -21.38
C GLU A 382 26.78 27.02 -20.61
N GLN A 383 27.16 27.02 -19.33
CA GLN A 383 27.08 25.85 -18.45
C GLN A 383 25.64 25.59 -17.99
N ILE A 384 24.85 26.64 -17.76
CA ILE A 384 23.42 26.54 -17.42
C ILE A 384 22.60 26.09 -18.64
N GLU A 385 22.89 26.65 -19.82
CA GLU A 385 22.20 26.28 -21.07
C GLU A 385 22.42 24.81 -21.44
N THR A 386 23.66 24.32 -21.26
CA THR A 386 24.04 22.93 -21.57
C THR A 386 23.48 21.94 -20.54
N GLU A 387 23.52 22.25 -19.24
CA GLU A 387 23.14 21.29 -18.19
C GLU A 387 21.63 21.23 -17.89
N LEU A 388 20.88 22.28 -18.24
CA LEU A 388 19.42 22.36 -18.07
C LEU A 388 18.63 22.29 -19.39
N ASP A 389 19.31 22.24 -20.54
CA ASP A 389 18.71 22.16 -21.89
C ASP A 389 17.71 23.31 -22.17
N VAL A 390 18.10 24.53 -21.80
CA VAL A 390 17.31 25.77 -21.98
C VAL A 390 18.13 26.85 -22.66
N GLU A 391 17.57 27.51 -23.68
CA GLU A 391 18.24 28.61 -24.40
C GLU A 391 17.94 29.94 -23.69
N ILE A 392 18.96 30.63 -23.15
CA ILE A 392 18.76 31.86 -22.37
C ILE A 392 18.82 33.07 -23.30
N VAL A 393 17.64 33.58 -23.66
CA VAL A 393 17.48 34.77 -24.51
C VAL A 393 17.57 36.06 -23.68
N GLY A 394 18.79 36.47 -23.36
CA GLY A 394 19.13 37.81 -22.81
C GLY A 394 19.20 37.92 -21.28
N GLU A 395 19.98 38.90 -20.80
CA GLU A 395 20.02 39.31 -19.39
C GLU A 395 19.03 40.47 -19.15
N VAL A 396 18.17 40.35 -18.14
CA VAL A 396 17.34 41.47 -17.68
C VAL A 396 18.26 42.47 -16.97
N SER A 397 18.62 43.54 -17.67
CA SER A 397 19.49 44.59 -17.14
C SER A 397 18.80 45.39 -16.02
N GLY A 398 19.37 45.32 -14.82
CA GLY A 398 19.42 46.38 -13.81
C GLY A 398 18.10 46.96 -13.30
N GLY A 399 17.61 46.41 -12.19
CA GLY A 399 16.75 47.13 -11.23
C GLY A 399 17.53 47.42 -9.96
N GLU A 400 17.34 48.61 -9.39
CA GLU A 400 17.94 49.16 -8.16
C GLU A 400 18.01 48.19 -6.96
N PRO A 401 18.86 48.47 -5.93
CA PRO A 401 18.91 47.66 -4.72
C PRO A 401 17.51 47.45 -4.16
N PRO A 402 17.15 46.24 -3.70
CA PRO A 402 15.81 45.99 -3.21
C PRO A 402 15.53 46.97 -2.09
N GLN A 403 14.57 47.88 -2.33
CA GLN A 403 13.96 48.60 -1.22
C GLN A 403 13.45 47.55 -0.24
N PRO A 404 13.54 47.80 1.08
CA PRO A 404 12.98 46.89 2.07
C PRO A 404 11.56 46.57 1.63
N ILE A 405 11.31 45.27 1.42
CA ILE A 405 10.00 44.74 1.07
C ILE A 405 9.00 45.48 1.95
N PRO A 406 8.07 46.28 1.39
CA PRO A 406 7.01 46.84 2.20
C PRO A 406 6.44 45.66 2.96
N GLN A 407 6.41 45.73 4.28
CA GLN A 407 5.65 44.75 5.06
C GLN A 407 4.25 44.80 4.48
N ASN A 408 3.95 43.89 3.55
CA ASN A 408 2.59 43.63 3.11
C ASN A 408 1.88 43.44 4.43
N ARG A 409 0.96 44.36 4.73
CA ARG A 409 -0.03 44.13 5.77
C ARG A 409 -0.72 42.86 5.35
N ARG A 410 -0.19 41.72 5.80
CA ARG A 410 -0.95 40.49 5.88
C ARG A 410 -2.16 40.92 6.69
N THR A 411 -3.33 40.90 6.06
CA THR A 411 -4.54 40.69 6.82
C THR A 411 -4.28 39.40 7.58
N ASN A 412 -3.95 39.52 8.87
CA ASN A 412 -3.67 38.40 9.75
C ASN A 412 -4.96 37.61 9.94
N PHE A 413 -5.32 36.80 8.97
CA PHE A 413 -6.38 35.82 9.08
C PHE A 413 -5.79 34.60 9.79
N ASN A 414 -5.98 34.54 11.10
CA ASN A 414 -5.63 33.35 11.87
C ASN A 414 -6.45 32.16 11.35
N THR A 415 -5.80 31.19 10.71
CA THR A 415 -6.47 29.94 10.33
C THR A 415 -6.86 29.10 11.56
N PRO A 416 -7.91 28.27 11.51
CA PRO A 416 -8.26 27.37 12.62
C PRO A 416 -7.11 26.45 13.03
N HIS A 417 -6.19 26.19 12.09
CA HIS A 417 -5.01 25.35 12.24
C HIS A 417 -3.70 26.16 12.29
N ASN A 418 -3.76 27.49 12.53
CA ASN A 418 -2.60 28.39 12.53
C ASN A 418 -1.81 28.36 13.83
N HIS A 419 -1.65 27.16 14.39
CA HIS A 419 -0.63 26.95 15.39
C HIS A 419 0.62 26.53 14.65
N PHE A 420 1.46 27.55 14.51
CA PHE A 420 2.80 27.52 13.98
C PHE A 420 3.64 26.39 14.59
N SER A 421 4.55 25.92 13.75
CA SER A 421 5.55 24.89 13.98
C SER A 421 4.98 23.48 14.00
N GLY A 422 5.80 22.51 13.60
CA GLY A 422 5.53 21.11 13.93
C GLY A 422 5.32 20.96 15.44
N CYS A 423 5.29 19.74 15.93
CA CYS A 423 5.20 19.55 17.36
C CYS A 423 6.45 20.17 18.10
N GLU A 424 7.49 20.65 17.39
CA GLU A 424 8.04 22.05 17.38
C GLU A 424 9.15 22.15 16.30
N ALA A 425 8.79 22.28 15.02
CA ALA A 425 9.75 22.51 13.93
C ALA A 425 9.39 23.79 13.18
N GLU A 426 10.33 24.74 13.09
CA GLU A 426 10.18 25.99 12.35
C GLU A 426 9.65 25.70 10.94
N MET A 427 8.68 26.51 10.50
CA MET A 427 8.18 26.43 9.13
C MET A 427 9.32 26.81 8.17
N GLU A 428 9.89 25.82 7.50
CA GLU A 428 10.14 26.02 6.08
C GLU A 428 8.77 26.22 5.43
N HIS A 429 8.39 27.47 5.19
CA HIS A 429 7.42 27.76 4.16
C HIS A 429 7.90 27.03 2.91
N PRO A 430 7.09 26.16 2.27
CA PRO A 430 7.53 25.51 1.05
C PRO A 430 7.97 26.61 0.09
N ALA A 431 9.25 26.63 -0.24
CA ALA A 431 9.83 27.65 -1.12
C ALA A 431 9.17 27.65 -2.52
N ASN A 432 8.34 26.63 -2.80
CA ASN A 432 7.52 26.51 -4.00
C ASN A 432 6.08 26.13 -3.64
N VAL A 433 5.20 27.12 -3.40
CA VAL A 433 3.75 26.92 -3.53
C VAL A 433 3.48 26.57 -4.99
N ARG A 434 2.76 25.48 -5.26
CA ARG A 434 2.48 25.09 -6.65
C ARG A 434 1.78 26.21 -7.39
N ASP A 435 1.90 26.22 -8.72
CA ASP A 435 1.12 27.16 -9.50
C ASP A 435 -0.37 26.80 -9.51
N ILE A 436 -1.19 27.80 -9.81
CA ILE A 436 -2.65 27.67 -9.97
C ILE A 436 -2.94 26.78 -11.17
N THR A 437 -3.78 25.76 -10.99
CA THR A 437 -4.22 24.86 -12.07
C THR A 437 -5.15 25.59 -13.04
N PRO A 438 -5.35 25.08 -14.27
CA PRO A 438 -6.30 25.67 -15.21
C PRO A 438 -7.74 25.76 -14.67
N GLN A 439 -8.19 24.77 -13.90
CA GLN A 439 -9.53 24.77 -13.28
C GLN A 439 -9.65 25.87 -12.23
N GLU A 440 -8.64 25.98 -11.37
CA GLU A 440 -8.56 27.03 -10.35
C GLU A 440 -8.46 28.42 -10.97
N GLU A 441 -7.68 28.58 -12.04
CA GLU A 441 -7.57 29.84 -12.75
C GLU A 441 -8.93 30.25 -13.35
N ASN A 442 -9.68 29.30 -13.92
CA ASN A 442 -11.03 29.55 -14.41
C ASN A 442 -11.97 29.99 -13.28
N PHE A 443 -11.88 29.38 -12.11
CA PHE A 443 -12.66 29.79 -10.94
C PHE A 443 -12.28 31.19 -10.46
N LEU A 444 -10.98 31.49 -10.39
CA LEU A 444 -10.50 32.84 -10.05
C LEU A 444 -10.95 33.88 -11.09
N ARG A 445 -11.01 33.54 -12.38
CA ARG A 445 -11.55 34.43 -13.42
C ARG A 445 -13.04 34.72 -13.19
N GLN A 446 -13.83 33.70 -12.88
CA GLN A 446 -15.25 33.87 -12.57
C GLN A 446 -15.46 34.78 -11.36
N LEU A 447 -14.66 34.60 -10.30
CA LEU A 447 -14.66 35.46 -9.12
C LEU A 447 -14.26 36.90 -9.45
N TYR A 448 -13.22 37.09 -10.27
CA TYR A 448 -12.75 38.42 -10.68
C TYR A 448 -13.77 39.16 -11.54
N GLU A 449 -14.47 38.46 -12.43
CA GLU A 449 -15.52 39.02 -13.28
C GLU A 449 -16.80 39.35 -12.51
N ASN A 450 -17.07 38.63 -11.41
CA ASN A 450 -18.28 38.79 -10.60
C ASN A 450 -17.94 38.86 -9.09
N PRO A 451 -17.26 39.93 -8.64
CA PRO A 451 -16.76 40.03 -7.28
C PRO A 451 -17.91 40.13 -6.27
N GLY A 452 -17.83 39.33 -5.20
CA GLY A 452 -18.81 39.35 -4.10
C GLY A 452 -20.16 38.70 -4.39
N THR A 453 -20.41 38.23 -5.62
CA THR A 453 -21.63 37.47 -5.96
C THR A 453 -21.44 35.96 -5.84
N ILE A 454 -20.21 35.47 -6.02
CA ILE A 454 -19.87 34.06 -5.87
C ILE A 454 -19.40 33.82 -4.43
N ASN A 455 -20.17 33.04 -3.68
CA ASN A 455 -19.89 32.66 -2.29
C ASN A 455 -19.68 31.14 -2.11
N TRP A 456 -19.85 30.35 -3.17
CA TRP A 456 -19.79 28.89 -3.16
C TRP A 456 -19.11 28.35 -4.41
N SER A 457 -18.38 27.25 -4.26
CA SER A 457 -17.84 26.48 -5.39
C SER A 457 -17.86 24.98 -5.10
N TYR A 458 -18.62 24.24 -5.90
CA TYR A 458 -18.74 22.79 -5.72
C TYR A 458 -17.44 22.03 -6.02
N ASN A 459 -16.62 22.54 -6.94
CA ASN A 459 -15.35 21.91 -7.28
C ASN A 459 -14.34 22.05 -6.13
N GLU A 460 -14.28 23.23 -5.50
CA GLU A 460 -13.42 23.46 -4.33
C GLU A 460 -13.87 22.65 -3.12
N PHE A 461 -15.20 22.57 -2.91
CA PHE A 461 -15.78 21.68 -1.92
C PHE A 461 -15.34 20.24 -2.13
N LYS A 462 -15.55 19.66 -3.32
CA LYS A 462 -15.17 18.27 -3.61
C LYS A 462 -13.68 18.00 -3.45
N ALA A 463 -12.83 18.96 -3.80
CA ALA A 463 -11.37 18.80 -3.75
C ALA A 463 -10.87 18.60 -2.32
N SER A 464 -11.50 19.23 -1.33
CA SER A 464 -11.15 19.08 0.09
C SER A 464 -12.02 18.06 0.82
N HIS A 465 -13.29 17.93 0.45
CA HIS A 465 -14.26 17.06 1.11
C HIS A 465 -14.03 15.56 0.84
N THR A 466 -13.75 15.19 -0.42
CA THR A 466 -13.60 13.77 -0.80
C THR A 466 -12.47 13.07 -0.04
N PRO A 467 -11.26 13.66 0.05
CA PRO A 467 -10.15 13.03 0.78
C PRO A 467 -10.44 12.86 2.29
N LEU A 468 -11.22 13.75 2.90
CA LEU A 468 -11.57 13.66 4.32
C LEU A 468 -12.56 12.51 4.59
N LEU A 469 -13.54 12.30 3.69
CA LEU A 469 -14.43 11.14 3.78
C LEU A 469 -13.67 9.82 3.63
N GLU A 470 -12.65 9.78 2.77
CA GLU A 470 -11.78 8.61 2.63
C GLU A 470 -10.93 8.39 3.88
N ALA A 471 -10.42 9.47 4.50
CA ALA A 471 -9.61 9.41 5.72
C ALA A 471 -10.33 8.70 6.87
N ILE A 472 -11.59 9.06 7.15
CA ILE A 472 -12.34 8.44 8.26
C ILE A 472 -12.68 6.97 8.00
N LYS A 473 -12.96 6.60 6.74
CA LYS A 473 -13.22 5.21 6.37
C LYS A 473 -11.95 4.38 6.46
N GLN A 474 -10.82 4.95 6.06
CA GLN A 474 -9.52 4.29 6.15
C GLN A 474 -9.06 4.13 7.60
N GLY A 475 -9.16 5.17 8.42
CA GLY A 475 -8.68 5.15 9.80
C GLY A 475 -9.53 4.27 10.71
N PHE A 476 -10.85 4.19 10.49
CA PHE A 476 -11.69 3.28 11.29
C PHE A 476 -11.49 1.80 10.93
N GLY A 477 -11.09 1.49 9.70
CA GLY A 477 -10.85 0.11 9.27
C GLY A 477 -12.13 -0.68 8.97
N LYS A 478 -12.20 -1.94 9.43
CA LYS A 478 -13.36 -2.82 9.17
C LYS A 478 -14.51 -2.45 10.11
N MET A 479 -15.56 -1.85 9.55
CA MET A 479 -16.81 -1.62 10.28
C MET A 479 -17.53 -2.94 10.55
N ASP A 480 -18.00 -3.15 11.78
CA ASP A 480 -18.96 -4.22 12.02
C ASP A 480 -20.33 -3.80 11.44
N PHE A 481 -20.86 -4.68 10.59
CA PHE A 481 -22.15 -4.48 9.97
C PHE A 481 -23.24 -5.25 10.70
N ASP A 482 -23.00 -5.75 11.90
CA ASP A 482 -24.04 -6.36 12.73
C ASP A 482 -25.15 -5.33 13.04
N PHE A 483 -26.36 -5.86 13.27
CA PHE A 483 -27.58 -5.09 13.46
C PHE A 483 -27.49 -4.15 14.67
N ASP A 484 -26.77 -4.57 15.71
CA ASP A 484 -26.66 -3.85 16.98
C ASP A 484 -25.33 -3.07 17.14
N SER A 485 -24.41 -3.15 16.18
CA SER A 485 -23.14 -2.40 16.25
C SER A 485 -23.39 -0.89 16.21
N THR A 486 -22.71 -0.12 17.05
CA THR A 486 -22.80 1.35 17.08
C THR A 486 -21.96 2.02 15.98
N ASP A 487 -21.07 1.27 15.33
CA ASP A 487 -20.06 1.76 14.39
C ASP A 487 -20.66 2.49 13.19
N HIS A 488 -21.74 1.94 12.63
CA HIS A 488 -22.37 2.50 11.44
C HIS A 488 -23.10 3.82 11.72
N ARG A 489 -23.60 4.01 12.96
CA ARG A 489 -24.20 5.28 13.39
C ARG A 489 -23.14 6.34 13.58
N ARG A 490 -22.01 5.95 14.17
CA ARG A 490 -20.85 6.83 14.34
C ARG A 490 -20.27 7.26 13.00
N MET A 491 -20.05 6.33 12.09
CA MET A 491 -19.59 6.63 10.74
C MET A 491 -20.54 7.61 10.02
N ARG A 492 -21.86 7.42 10.16
CA ARG A 492 -22.83 8.39 9.61
C ARG A 492 -22.72 9.77 10.26
N ALA A 493 -22.53 9.85 11.58
CA ALA A 493 -22.33 11.12 12.27
C ALA A 493 -21.04 11.82 11.83
N TRP A 494 -19.94 11.09 11.66
CA TRP A 494 -18.69 11.62 11.12
C TRP A 494 -18.82 12.10 9.68
N MET A 495 -19.53 11.37 8.82
CA MET A 495 -19.82 11.83 7.46
C MET A 495 -20.58 13.16 7.50
N ASN A 496 -21.63 13.29 8.33
CA ASN A 496 -22.35 14.54 8.54
C ASN A 496 -21.44 15.69 9.03
N ASN A 497 -20.56 15.40 9.97
CA ASN A 497 -19.60 16.37 10.48
C ASN A 497 -18.60 16.83 9.40
N ILE A 498 -18.11 15.92 8.55
CA ILE A 498 -17.23 16.24 7.42
C ILE A 498 -17.97 17.01 6.32
N HIS A 499 -19.24 16.69 6.04
CA HIS A 499 -20.07 17.47 5.11
C HIS A 499 -20.12 18.94 5.55
N ARG A 500 -20.44 19.19 6.84
CA ARG A 500 -20.51 20.55 7.37
C ARG A 500 -19.14 21.24 7.40
N PHE A 501 -18.10 20.54 7.84
CA PHE A 501 -16.74 21.06 7.86
C PHE A 501 -16.26 21.47 6.45
N GLY A 502 -16.54 20.66 5.43
CA GLY A 502 -16.22 20.97 4.04
C GLY A 502 -16.96 22.20 3.52
N VAL A 503 -18.24 22.37 3.90
CA VAL A 503 -19.01 23.58 3.56
C VAL A 503 -18.38 24.82 4.20
N ASP A 504 -18.11 24.77 5.50
CA ASP A 504 -17.49 25.87 6.24
C ASP A 504 -16.13 26.26 5.66
N LYS A 505 -15.31 25.25 5.30
CA LYS A 505 -14.00 25.45 4.69
C LYS A 505 -14.10 26.11 3.31
N THR A 506 -15.01 25.63 2.47
CA THR A 506 -15.24 26.21 1.13
C THR A 506 -15.74 27.64 1.23
N GLN A 507 -16.67 27.92 2.16
CA GLN A 507 -17.16 29.27 2.38
C GLN A 507 -16.04 30.22 2.81
N ALA A 508 -15.17 29.79 3.73
CA ALA A 508 -14.05 30.59 4.18
C ALA A 508 -13.00 30.82 3.08
N GLU A 509 -12.73 29.81 2.26
CA GLU A 509 -11.84 29.91 1.09
C GLU A 509 -12.35 30.96 0.09
N VAL A 510 -13.62 30.88 -0.29
CA VAL A 510 -14.24 31.82 -1.24
C VAL A 510 -14.35 33.22 -0.64
N TYR A 511 -14.64 33.33 0.66
CA TYR A 511 -14.65 34.61 1.36
C TYR A 511 -13.27 35.27 1.33
N GLU A 512 -12.21 34.53 1.64
CA GLU A 512 -10.83 35.04 1.63
C GLU A 512 -10.41 35.52 0.23
N LEU A 513 -10.80 34.80 -0.83
CA LEU A 513 -10.57 35.25 -2.21
C LEU A 513 -11.32 36.55 -2.54
N ASN A 514 -12.58 36.68 -2.10
CA ASN A 514 -13.36 37.91 -2.29
C ASN A 514 -12.76 39.10 -1.51
N GLU A 515 -12.22 38.88 -0.31
CA GLU A 515 -11.51 39.93 0.43
C GLU A 515 -10.22 40.35 -0.29
N MET A 516 -9.50 39.40 -0.90
CA MET A 516 -8.31 39.74 -1.70
C MET A 516 -8.66 40.64 -2.90
N LEU A 517 -9.83 40.48 -3.52
CA LEU A 517 -10.31 41.33 -4.61
C LEU A 517 -10.61 42.77 -4.17
N LYS A 518 -10.91 43.00 -2.89
CA LYS A 518 -11.18 44.33 -2.34
C LYS A 518 -9.91 45.12 -2.03
N ASP A 519 -8.74 44.49 -2.15
CA ASP A 519 -7.48 45.16 -1.85
C ASP A 519 -7.15 46.22 -2.92
N PRO A 520 -6.83 47.48 -2.52
CA PRO A 520 -6.46 48.55 -3.44
C PRO A 520 -5.30 48.24 -4.39
N GLU A 521 -4.45 47.27 -4.06
CA GLU A 521 -3.33 46.83 -4.91
C GLU A 521 -3.77 45.94 -6.08
N VAL A 522 -4.95 45.33 -6.00
CA VAL A 522 -5.48 44.45 -7.05
C VAL A 522 -6.17 45.28 -8.13
N LYS A 523 -5.43 45.63 -9.19
CA LYS A 523 -5.93 46.46 -10.31
C LYS A 523 -6.21 45.67 -11.58
N SER A 524 -5.63 44.47 -11.68
CA SER A 524 -5.80 43.56 -12.81
C SER A 524 -6.03 42.13 -12.34
N PHE A 525 -6.51 41.27 -13.25
CA PHE A 525 -6.63 39.83 -12.97
C PHE A 525 -5.28 39.20 -12.61
N ASN A 526 -4.18 39.65 -13.21
CA ASN A 526 -2.85 39.12 -12.90
C ASN A 526 -2.43 39.45 -11.47
N ASP A 527 -2.76 40.65 -10.97
CA ASP A 527 -2.50 41.03 -9.58
C ASP A 527 -3.29 40.15 -8.61
N PHE A 528 -4.57 39.91 -8.92
CA PHE A 528 -5.41 38.98 -8.17
C PHE A 528 -4.87 37.55 -8.18
N ARG A 529 -4.55 37.01 -9.37
CA ARG A 529 -3.99 35.65 -9.54
C ARG A 529 -2.71 35.48 -8.74
N ASN A 530 -1.79 36.43 -8.83
CA ASN A 530 -0.52 36.39 -8.11
C ASN A 530 -0.72 36.42 -6.59
N LYS A 531 -1.66 37.22 -6.11
CA LYS A 531 -2.02 37.27 -4.69
C LYS A 531 -2.67 35.96 -4.23
N ALA A 532 -3.67 35.48 -4.96
CA ALA A 532 -4.39 34.24 -4.68
C ALA A 532 -3.43 33.03 -4.66
N LYS A 533 -2.43 32.99 -5.54
CA LYS A 533 -1.43 31.91 -5.61
C LYS A 533 -0.75 31.64 -4.27
N SER A 534 -0.56 32.64 -3.42
CA SER A 534 0.12 32.48 -2.12
C SER A 534 -0.72 31.75 -1.06
N VAL A 535 -2.05 31.69 -1.23
CA VAL A 535 -2.98 31.17 -0.22
C VAL A 535 -3.87 30.05 -0.76
N PHE A 536 -4.39 30.21 -1.98
CA PHE A 536 -5.41 29.34 -2.54
C PHE A 536 -4.99 27.87 -2.67
N PRO A 537 -3.75 27.54 -3.10
CA PRO A 537 -3.29 26.15 -3.10
C PRO A 537 -3.20 25.53 -1.70
N ASN A 538 -2.92 26.31 -0.65
CA ASN A 538 -2.73 25.79 0.72
C ASN A 538 -4.00 25.16 1.29
N TYR A 539 -5.19 25.61 0.86
CA TYR A 539 -6.46 24.99 1.25
C TYR A 539 -6.56 23.52 0.84
N LYS A 540 -5.96 23.15 -0.30
CA LYS A 540 -6.00 21.80 -0.87
C LYS A 540 -4.70 21.02 -0.69
N GLU A 541 -3.69 21.63 -0.06
CA GLU A 541 -2.40 21.02 0.19
C GLU A 541 -2.08 21.01 1.68
N LEU A 542 -1.54 22.10 2.21
CA LEU A 542 -1.05 22.16 3.59
C LEU A 542 -2.15 21.95 4.63
N TYR A 543 -3.28 22.65 4.47
CA TYR A 543 -4.40 22.57 5.40
C TYR A 543 -5.10 21.22 5.25
N LEU A 544 -5.41 20.82 4.00
CA LEU A 544 -6.02 19.52 3.73
C LEU A 544 -5.19 18.35 4.26
N ARG A 545 -3.87 18.38 4.13
CA ARG A 545 -2.99 17.35 4.68
C ARG A 545 -3.11 17.27 6.21
N THR A 546 -3.10 18.41 6.87
CA THR A 546 -3.21 18.49 8.35
C THR A 546 -4.59 18.02 8.83
N GLU A 547 -5.65 18.38 8.11
CA GLU A 547 -7.02 17.94 8.37
C GLU A 547 -7.19 16.44 8.10
N TRP A 548 -6.59 15.92 7.03
CA TRP A 548 -6.59 14.50 6.70
C TRP A 548 -5.89 13.69 7.79
N ASP A 549 -4.71 14.13 8.23
CA ASP A 549 -3.97 13.49 9.32
C ASP A 549 -4.81 13.44 10.60
N HIS A 550 -5.52 14.52 10.93
CA HIS A 550 -6.43 14.59 12.08
C HIS A 550 -7.65 13.67 11.93
N ALA A 551 -8.32 13.69 10.77
CA ALA A 551 -9.48 12.85 10.51
C ALA A 551 -9.13 11.35 10.53
N ASN A 552 -7.95 11.00 10.01
CA ASN A 552 -7.43 9.65 10.09
C ASN A 552 -7.04 9.29 11.54
N ALA A 553 -6.40 10.19 12.29
CA ALA A 553 -6.01 9.92 13.69
C ALA A 553 -7.22 9.71 14.60
N THR A 554 -8.23 10.59 14.52
CA THR A 554 -9.46 10.47 15.34
C THR A 554 -10.22 9.18 15.04
N SER A 555 -10.36 8.81 13.77
CA SER A 555 -11.02 7.55 13.39
C SER A 555 -10.24 6.29 13.78
N ASN A 556 -8.91 6.29 13.70
CA ASN A 556 -8.07 5.21 14.23
C ASN A 556 -8.22 5.06 15.76
N MET A 557 -8.22 6.19 16.48
CA MET A 557 -8.34 6.18 17.95
C MET A 557 -9.74 5.75 18.40
N ALA A 558 -10.77 6.05 17.61
CA ALA A 558 -12.11 5.52 17.82
C ALA A 558 -12.20 4.00 17.65
N ALA A 559 -11.59 3.45 16.59
CA ALA A 559 -11.53 1.99 16.41
C ALA A 559 -10.79 1.32 17.58
N ARG A 560 -9.63 1.86 17.97
CA ARG A 560 -8.88 1.34 19.12
C ARG A 560 -9.64 1.46 20.43
N TYR A 561 -10.34 2.57 20.67
CA TYR A 561 -11.15 2.72 21.86
C TYR A 561 -12.19 1.59 21.99
N LEU A 562 -12.85 1.22 20.88
CA LEU A 562 -13.81 0.11 20.89
C LEU A 562 -13.12 -1.23 21.22
N GLU A 563 -12.00 -1.54 20.57
CA GLU A 563 -11.20 -2.75 20.86
C GLU A 563 -10.78 -2.79 22.35
N MET A 564 -10.28 -1.67 22.87
CA MET A 564 -9.86 -1.54 24.26
C MET A 564 -11.04 -1.67 25.24
N MET A 565 -12.23 -1.18 24.88
CA MET A 565 -13.42 -1.27 25.74
C MET A 565 -14.02 -2.67 25.76
N ASP A 566 -13.87 -3.46 24.70
CA ASP A 566 -14.28 -4.88 24.69
C ASP A 566 -13.49 -5.72 25.70
N ASP A 567 -12.23 -5.36 25.93
CA ASP A 567 -11.30 -6.06 26.84
C ASP A 567 -11.21 -5.45 28.25
N VAL A 568 -12.14 -4.56 28.65
CA VAL A 568 -12.08 -3.82 29.93
C VAL A 568 -12.00 -4.71 31.19
N GLU A 569 -12.49 -5.94 31.12
CA GLU A 569 -12.44 -6.90 32.23
C GLU A 569 -11.05 -7.54 32.42
N ILE A 570 -10.27 -7.71 31.34
CA ILE A 570 -8.92 -8.33 31.38
C ILE A 570 -7.79 -7.30 31.28
N ALA A 571 -8.05 -6.18 30.63
CA ALA A 571 -7.14 -5.04 30.50
C ALA A 571 -7.88 -3.79 30.98
N PRO A 572 -7.99 -3.55 32.30
CA PRO A 572 -8.75 -2.44 32.85
C PRO A 572 -8.09 -1.07 32.64
N TYR A 573 -6.84 -1.04 32.20
CA TYR A 573 -6.03 0.18 32.10
C TYR A 573 -5.55 0.43 30.67
N TRP A 574 -5.17 1.66 30.38
CA TRP A 574 -4.51 2.03 29.13
C TRP A 574 -3.38 3.02 29.37
N ARG A 575 -2.34 2.95 28.55
CA ARG A 575 -1.18 3.83 28.60
C ARG A 575 -1.17 4.77 27.41
N LEU A 576 -0.89 6.05 27.66
CA LEU A 576 -0.57 7.03 26.64
C LEU A 576 0.92 6.91 26.26
N ASN A 577 1.21 6.69 24.98
CA ASN A 577 2.57 6.48 24.47
C ASN A 577 2.89 7.51 23.38
N ALA A 578 3.74 8.48 23.70
CA ALA A 578 4.15 9.52 22.77
C ALA A 578 5.50 9.17 22.11
N ILE A 579 5.64 9.47 20.82
CA ILE A 579 6.96 9.48 20.19
C ILE A 579 7.73 10.68 20.77
N ILE A 580 8.82 10.42 21.50
CA ILE A 580 9.65 11.45 22.12
C ILE A 580 10.85 11.79 21.23
N ASP A 581 10.77 12.94 20.58
CA ASP A 581 11.85 13.59 19.83
C ASP A 581 11.84 15.11 20.02
N ASP A 582 12.71 15.82 19.30
CA ASP A 582 12.83 17.29 19.37
C ASP A 582 11.55 18.01 18.94
N GLY A 583 10.75 17.38 18.07
CA GLY A 583 9.46 17.89 17.64
C GLY A 583 8.31 17.33 18.45
N THR A 584 8.44 17.17 19.78
CA THR A 584 7.37 16.66 20.65
C THR A 584 6.88 17.75 21.60
N THR A 585 5.57 18.01 21.61
CA THR A 585 4.94 19.05 22.41
C THR A 585 5.05 18.73 23.89
N VAL A 586 5.02 19.78 24.71
CA VAL A 586 5.03 19.68 26.18
C VAL A 586 3.95 18.73 26.67
N ILE A 587 2.71 18.87 26.20
CA ILE A 587 1.58 18.02 26.64
C ILE A 587 1.77 16.54 26.32
N CYS A 588 2.30 16.21 25.12
CA CYS A 588 2.56 14.81 24.77
C CYS A 588 3.72 14.25 25.59
N ARG A 589 4.80 15.02 25.76
CA ARG A 589 5.96 14.60 26.55
C ARG A 589 5.63 14.46 28.04
N SER A 590 4.76 15.30 28.57
CA SER A 590 4.41 15.30 29.99
C SER A 590 3.46 14.15 30.36
N LEU A 591 2.63 13.72 29.41
CA LEU A 591 1.70 12.60 29.60
C LEU A 591 2.27 11.26 29.13
N ASP A 592 3.45 11.25 28.49
CA ASP A 592 4.07 10.01 28.02
C ASP A 592 4.27 8.99 29.16
N GLY A 593 3.89 7.74 28.88
CA GLY A 593 3.95 6.64 29.83
C GLY A 593 2.88 6.67 30.94
N LYS A 594 2.02 7.70 31.00
CA LYS A 594 0.94 7.76 31.99
C LYS A 594 -0.13 6.72 31.71
N VAL A 595 -0.57 6.05 32.77
CA VAL A 595 -1.56 4.97 32.73
C VAL A 595 -2.87 5.47 33.33
N PHE A 596 -3.98 5.17 32.68
CA PHE A 596 -5.32 5.63 33.03
C PHE A 596 -6.27 4.43 33.20
N ASP A 597 -7.29 4.59 34.04
CA ASP A 597 -8.37 3.60 34.18
C ASP A 597 -9.40 3.76 33.05
N LYS A 598 -9.70 2.69 32.32
CA LYS A 598 -10.71 2.67 31.25
C LYS A 598 -12.12 3.02 31.77
N ARG A 599 -12.37 2.80 33.06
CA ARG A 599 -13.65 3.11 33.73
C ARG A 599 -13.79 4.59 34.07
N ASP A 600 -12.71 5.36 34.09
CA ASP A 600 -12.77 6.82 34.23
C ASP A 600 -13.11 7.47 32.89
N GLN A 601 -14.40 7.75 32.70
CA GLN A 601 -14.93 8.33 31.48
C GLN A 601 -14.30 9.69 31.11
N ASN A 602 -13.79 10.45 32.09
CA ASN A 602 -13.18 11.74 31.81
C ASN A 602 -11.74 11.62 31.28
N SER A 603 -11.00 10.60 31.71
CA SER A 603 -9.61 10.37 31.30
C SER A 603 -9.49 10.10 29.80
N TRP A 604 -10.53 9.58 29.15
CA TRP A 604 -10.56 9.41 27.69
C TRP A 604 -10.50 10.72 26.88
N LYS A 605 -10.65 11.89 27.50
CA LYS A 605 -10.35 13.18 26.83
C LYS A 605 -8.86 13.37 26.55
N PHE A 606 -8.00 12.54 27.13
CA PHE A 606 -6.59 12.45 26.80
C PHE A 606 -6.29 11.32 25.81
N LEU A 607 -7.31 10.63 25.30
CA LEU A 607 -7.09 9.75 24.15
C LEU A 607 -6.61 10.64 22.98
N PRO A 608 -5.50 10.30 22.30
CA PRO A 608 -5.03 11.07 21.17
C PRO A 608 -6.09 11.20 20.05
N PRO A 609 -5.96 12.16 19.11
CA PRO A 609 -4.96 13.23 19.06
C PRO A 609 -5.19 14.35 20.10
N LEU A 610 -4.11 14.83 20.72
CA LEU A 610 -4.16 15.95 21.69
C LEU A 610 -4.00 17.32 21.04
N HIS A 611 -3.55 17.37 19.79
CA HIS A 611 -3.34 18.59 19.00
C HIS A 611 -3.19 18.22 17.52
N TRP A 612 -3.08 19.22 16.65
CA TRP A 612 -2.82 19.00 15.22
C TRP A 612 -1.48 18.26 15.02
N LYS A 613 -1.45 17.32 14.06
CA LYS A 613 -0.27 16.48 13.76
C LYS A 613 0.28 15.72 15.00
N CYS A 614 -0.62 15.32 15.90
CA CYS A 614 -0.26 14.48 17.04
C CYS A 614 0.26 13.12 16.55
N ARG A 615 1.34 12.64 17.20
CA ARG A 615 1.99 11.35 16.90
C ARG A 615 1.91 10.38 18.08
N THR A 616 1.07 10.72 19.05
CA THR A 616 0.83 9.95 20.27
C THR A 616 -0.15 8.84 20.00
N ASP A 617 0.01 7.74 20.73
CA ASP A 617 -0.78 6.54 20.62
C ASP A 617 -1.30 6.06 21.99
N ALA A 618 -2.19 5.07 21.97
CA ALA A 618 -2.73 4.41 23.17
C ALA A 618 -2.48 2.89 23.12
N GLU A 619 -2.12 2.32 24.27
CA GLU A 619 -1.77 0.90 24.44
C GLU A 619 -2.56 0.28 25.61
N ASP A 620 -3.02 -0.96 25.47
CA ASP A 620 -3.70 -1.71 26.52
C ASP A 620 -2.76 -2.20 27.62
N ILE A 621 -3.25 -2.12 28.86
CA ILE A 621 -2.52 -2.55 30.05
C ILE A 621 -3.39 -3.52 30.86
N PHE A 622 -2.82 -4.71 31.11
CA PHE A 622 -3.47 -5.82 31.81
C PHE A 622 -3.69 -5.53 33.30
N ASP A 623 -4.53 -6.36 33.93
CA ASP A 623 -4.93 -6.25 35.34
C ASP A 623 -3.80 -6.53 36.36
N ASP A 624 -2.66 -7.04 35.90
CA ASP A 624 -1.46 -7.30 36.71
C ASP A 624 -0.55 -6.07 36.87
N TYR A 625 -0.91 -4.92 36.29
CA TYR A 625 -0.16 -3.67 36.44
C TYR A 625 -0.19 -3.15 37.88
N ASP A 626 1.00 -2.96 38.47
CA ASP A 626 1.21 -2.51 39.85
C ASP A 626 1.74 -1.06 39.96
N GLY A 627 1.83 -0.34 38.84
CA GLY A 627 2.30 1.03 38.78
C GLY A 627 1.23 2.09 39.10
N GLU A 628 1.62 3.37 39.01
CA GLU A 628 0.73 4.49 39.32
C GLU A 628 -0.37 4.66 38.24
N ILE A 629 -1.62 4.79 38.68
CA ILE A 629 -2.77 5.15 37.84
C ILE A 629 -2.99 6.65 37.96
N THR A 630 -2.95 7.33 36.83
CA THR A 630 -3.16 8.77 36.70
C THR A 630 -4.65 9.05 36.62
N SER A 631 -5.16 9.92 37.50
CA SER A 631 -6.54 10.39 37.42
C SER A 631 -6.69 11.51 36.39
N PHE A 632 -7.92 11.77 35.93
CA PHE A 632 -8.20 12.91 35.06
C PHE A 632 -7.70 14.25 35.63
N ASP A 633 -7.90 14.48 36.93
CA ASP A 633 -7.42 15.71 37.59
C ASP A 633 -5.89 15.74 37.67
N GLY A 634 -5.25 14.61 37.99
CA GLY A 634 -3.78 14.49 38.01
C GLY A 634 -3.15 14.77 36.63
N ALA A 635 -3.77 14.30 35.54
CA ALA A 635 -3.28 14.57 34.19
C ALA A 635 -3.36 16.05 33.80
N LYS A 636 -4.41 16.76 34.22
CA LYS A 636 -4.50 18.22 34.02
C LYS A 636 -3.45 18.99 34.80
N GLU A 637 -3.14 18.54 36.03
CA GLU A 637 -2.17 19.21 36.90
C GLU A 637 -0.71 19.05 36.41
N ILE A 638 -0.43 18.02 35.61
CA ILE A 638 0.88 17.78 35.00
C ILE A 638 1.24 18.88 33.97
N ASP A 639 0.30 19.27 33.11
CA ASP A 639 0.47 20.39 32.16
C ASP A 639 -0.84 21.20 32.03
N PRO A 640 -1.10 22.12 32.99
CA PRO A 640 -2.32 22.94 32.98
C PRO A 640 -2.44 23.83 31.74
N ASP A 641 -1.32 24.34 31.24
CA ASP A 641 -1.26 25.20 30.05
C ASP A 641 -1.54 24.37 28.77
N GLY A 642 -1.01 23.15 28.69
CA GLY A 642 -1.34 22.18 27.66
C GLY A 642 -2.83 21.85 27.62
N TRP A 643 -3.42 21.57 28.78
CA TRP A 643 -4.86 21.33 28.88
C TRP A 643 -5.69 22.54 28.42
N GLU A 644 -5.37 23.76 28.88
CA GLU A 644 -6.08 24.96 28.44
C GLU A 644 -5.96 25.18 26.92
N ARG A 645 -4.80 24.89 26.32
CA ARG A 645 -4.59 24.92 24.86
C ARG A 645 -5.45 23.89 24.14
N MET A 646 -5.52 22.65 24.65
CA MET A 646 -6.41 21.62 24.11
C MET A 646 -7.85 22.09 24.09
N GLN A 647 -8.35 22.67 25.19
CA GLN A 647 -9.72 23.20 25.28
C GLN A 647 -9.97 24.32 24.27
N LYS A 648 -9.05 25.28 24.16
CA LYS A 648 -9.16 26.40 23.21
C LYS A 648 -9.19 25.93 21.75
N GLN A 649 -8.44 24.87 21.44
CA GLN A 649 -8.34 24.29 20.10
C GLN A 649 -9.39 23.19 19.84
N GLY A 650 -10.15 22.78 20.86
CA GLY A 650 -11.18 21.74 20.78
C GLY A 650 -10.64 20.33 20.64
N PHE A 651 -9.57 20.00 21.37
CA PHE A 651 -9.02 18.64 21.52
C PHE A 651 -9.41 17.99 22.86
N ASP A 652 -10.21 18.65 23.69
CA ASP A 652 -10.69 18.16 24.99
C ASP A 652 -11.90 17.20 24.87
N VAL A 653 -11.84 16.32 23.87
CA VAL A 653 -12.92 15.41 23.48
C VAL A 653 -12.43 13.98 23.61
N ASN A 654 -13.30 13.09 24.08
CA ASN A 654 -13.06 11.65 23.95
C ASN A 654 -13.24 11.25 22.48
N TRP A 655 -12.16 11.22 21.71
CA TRP A 655 -12.19 10.82 20.29
C TRP A 655 -12.69 9.38 20.10
N GLY A 656 -12.57 8.55 21.13
CA GLY A 656 -13.09 7.19 21.21
C GLY A 656 -14.60 7.07 21.00
N ASP A 657 -15.35 7.96 21.64
CA ASP A 657 -16.82 7.95 21.68
C ASP A 657 -17.45 9.21 21.04
N SER A 658 -16.66 10.01 20.32
CA SER A 658 -17.13 11.25 19.71
C SER A 658 -17.90 11.01 18.42
N ASP A 659 -19.05 11.66 18.28
CA ASP A 659 -19.80 11.75 17.01
C ASP A 659 -19.22 12.83 16.05
N GLN A 660 -18.12 13.47 16.44
CA GLN A 660 -17.44 14.53 15.69
C GLN A 660 -15.99 14.15 15.36
N VAL A 661 -15.56 14.47 14.15
CA VAL A 661 -14.17 14.40 13.69
C VAL A 661 -13.49 15.75 13.91
N PHE A 662 -14.21 16.82 13.55
CA PHE A 662 -13.83 18.21 13.78
C PHE A 662 -14.81 18.86 14.73
N THR A 663 -14.30 19.45 15.80
CA THR A 663 -15.13 20.18 16.75
C THR A 663 -15.51 21.56 16.21
N GLN A 664 -16.51 22.20 16.81
CA GLN A 664 -16.87 23.57 16.46
C GLN A 664 -15.69 24.55 16.64
N ALA A 665 -14.77 24.26 17.58
CA ALA A 665 -13.58 25.07 17.76
C ALA A 665 -12.61 25.00 16.57
N GLN A 666 -12.70 23.96 15.75
CA GLN A 666 -11.84 23.70 14.59
C GLN A 666 -12.51 24.14 13.27
N SER A 667 -13.77 24.59 13.31
CA SER A 667 -14.49 25.06 12.12
C SER A 667 -13.87 26.31 11.51
N TYR A 668 -13.94 26.38 10.18
CA TYR A 668 -13.53 27.52 9.37
C TYR A 668 -14.44 28.74 9.49
N LEU A 669 -15.65 28.62 10.07
CA LEU A 669 -16.54 29.75 10.28
C LEU A 669 -15.94 30.84 11.17
N LYS A 670 -14.97 30.50 12.02
CA LYS A 670 -14.22 31.48 12.82
C LYS A 670 -13.44 32.50 11.98
N LYS A 671 -13.16 32.19 10.71
CA LYS A 671 -12.52 33.12 9.76
C LYS A 671 -13.49 34.16 9.21
N LEU A 672 -14.80 33.89 9.28
CA LEU A 672 -15.81 34.80 8.78
C LEU A 672 -16.05 35.93 9.81
N PRO A 673 -16.44 37.12 9.36
CA PRO A 673 -16.96 38.17 10.24
C PRO A 673 -18.08 37.65 11.15
N GLN A 674 -18.21 38.19 12.37
CA GLN A 674 -19.24 37.71 13.30
C GLN A 674 -20.67 37.92 12.80
N ASP A 675 -20.87 38.85 11.87
CA ASP A 675 -22.13 39.15 11.20
C ASP A 675 -22.34 38.36 9.89
N ALA A 676 -21.35 37.58 9.45
CA ALA A 676 -21.48 36.74 8.27
C ALA A 676 -22.43 35.57 8.54
N MET A 677 -23.39 35.35 7.64
CA MET A 677 -24.27 34.20 7.70
C MET A 677 -23.59 32.97 7.09
N PRO A 678 -23.46 31.85 7.83
CA PRO A 678 -23.02 30.58 7.26
C PRO A 678 -23.92 30.16 6.10
N ILE A 679 -23.34 29.48 5.11
CA ILE A 679 -24.15 28.91 4.02
C ILE A 679 -25.16 27.94 4.63
N ASN A 680 -26.43 28.17 4.29
CA ASN A 680 -27.49 27.21 4.48
C ASN A 680 -27.49 26.26 3.28
N VAL A 681 -27.17 24.99 3.53
CA VAL A 681 -27.01 24.01 2.46
C VAL A 681 -28.29 23.75 1.67
N ASP A 682 -29.46 24.00 2.27
CA ASP A 682 -30.77 23.83 1.64
C ASP A 682 -31.05 24.86 0.54
N ASP A 683 -30.32 25.97 0.54
CA ASP A 683 -30.42 27.00 -0.49
C ASP A 683 -29.64 26.61 -1.76
N LEU A 684 -28.77 25.60 -1.67
CA LEU A 684 -28.01 25.08 -2.81
C LEU A 684 -28.89 24.16 -3.68
N GLY A 685 -28.75 24.28 -5.00
CA GLY A 685 -29.50 23.49 -5.97
C GLY A 685 -28.74 23.22 -7.27
N ILE A 686 -29.47 22.74 -8.28
CA ILE A 686 -28.90 22.26 -9.55
C ILE A 686 -27.99 23.29 -10.26
N THR A 687 -28.28 24.58 -10.12
CA THR A 687 -27.50 25.67 -10.73
C THR A 687 -26.13 25.83 -10.09
N ASP A 688 -26.04 25.67 -8.77
CA ASP A 688 -24.78 25.81 -8.00
C ASP A 688 -23.80 24.67 -8.30
N TYR A 689 -24.32 23.54 -8.78
CA TYR A 689 -23.56 22.36 -9.14
C TYR A 689 -23.29 22.22 -10.64
N GLY A 690 -23.83 23.14 -11.47
CA GLY A 690 -23.74 23.05 -12.93
C GLY A 690 -24.44 21.82 -13.51
N LEU A 691 -25.47 21.31 -12.83
CA LEU A 691 -26.22 20.13 -13.26
C LEU A 691 -27.26 20.48 -14.31
N SER A 692 -27.53 19.53 -15.20
CA SER A 692 -28.63 19.65 -16.18
C SER A 692 -29.99 19.47 -15.50
N GLU A 693 -30.98 20.25 -15.95
CA GLU A 693 -32.42 20.06 -15.64
C GLU A 693 -32.85 18.62 -15.93
N TRP A 694 -33.78 18.09 -15.14
CA TRP A 694 -34.25 16.71 -15.23
C TRP A 694 -34.70 16.32 -16.65
N ALA A 695 -35.28 17.25 -17.39
CA ALA A 695 -35.66 17.07 -18.79
C ALA A 695 -34.51 16.54 -19.67
N LYS A 696 -33.26 16.91 -19.37
CA LYS A 696 -32.05 16.55 -20.12
C LYS A 696 -31.26 15.38 -19.50
N VAL A 697 -31.58 14.99 -18.26
CA VAL A 697 -30.92 13.87 -17.56
C VAL A 697 -31.30 12.52 -18.20
N LYS A 698 -30.42 11.51 -18.12
CA LYS A 698 -30.72 10.14 -18.60
C LYS A 698 -31.64 9.46 -17.59
N LYS A 699 -32.74 8.86 -18.07
CA LYS A 699 -33.73 8.19 -17.22
C LYS A 699 -33.47 6.69 -17.15
N ASN A 700 -33.66 6.11 -15.97
CA ASN A 700 -33.57 4.68 -15.73
C ASN A 700 -34.89 3.98 -16.07
N SER A 701 -34.81 2.69 -16.40
CA SER A 701 -35.98 1.81 -16.44
C SER A 701 -36.32 1.33 -15.03
N TYR A 702 -37.60 1.09 -14.76
CA TYR A 702 -38.02 0.41 -13.54
C TYR A 702 -37.50 -1.04 -13.51
N PRO A 703 -37.23 -1.59 -12.32
CA PRO A 703 -36.79 -2.98 -12.18
C PRO A 703 -37.87 -3.94 -12.71
N GLU A 704 -37.51 -4.79 -13.66
CA GLU A 704 -38.41 -5.78 -14.27
C GLU A 704 -38.77 -6.94 -13.33
N LYS A 705 -37.87 -7.25 -12.39
CA LYS A 705 -38.03 -8.34 -11.41
C LYS A 705 -37.96 -7.78 -10.00
N ALA A 706 -39.00 -8.06 -9.22
CA ALA A 706 -39.04 -7.71 -7.82
C ALA A 706 -38.13 -8.62 -6.98
N VAL A 707 -37.40 -8.01 -6.05
CA VAL A 707 -36.62 -8.68 -5.02
C VAL A 707 -37.53 -8.98 -3.84
N THR A 708 -37.51 -10.23 -3.36
CA THR A 708 -38.34 -10.64 -2.23
C THR A 708 -37.88 -10.02 -0.91
N ILE A 709 -38.73 -9.18 -0.31
CA ILE A 709 -38.41 -8.44 0.92
C ILE A 709 -38.11 -9.36 2.11
N LYS A 710 -38.74 -10.54 2.17
CA LYS A 710 -38.54 -11.54 3.24
C LYS A 710 -37.08 -11.99 3.38
N SER A 711 -36.28 -11.89 2.32
CA SER A 711 -34.85 -12.24 2.37
C SER A 711 -33.97 -11.16 3.03
N HIS A 712 -34.52 -9.97 3.27
CA HIS A 712 -33.80 -8.81 3.82
C HIS A 712 -34.37 -8.34 5.17
N ILE A 713 -35.46 -8.95 5.64
CA ILE A 713 -36.13 -8.64 6.91
C ILE A 713 -35.57 -9.52 8.03
N ASP A 714 -35.29 -8.90 9.17
CA ASP A 714 -34.91 -9.58 10.41
C ASP A 714 -36.13 -10.04 11.25
N LYS A 715 -35.88 -10.57 12.45
CA LYS A 715 -36.97 -11.00 13.35
C LYS A 715 -37.83 -9.84 13.86
N THR A 716 -37.29 -8.62 13.89
CA THR A 716 -38.02 -7.42 14.36
C THR A 716 -39.00 -6.92 13.29
N GLY A 717 -38.70 -7.14 12.01
CA GLY A 717 -39.47 -6.62 10.88
C GLY A 717 -38.76 -5.50 10.13
N MET A 718 -37.52 -5.20 10.50
CA MET A 718 -36.69 -4.20 9.84
C MET A 718 -35.97 -4.84 8.65
N ALA A 719 -36.07 -4.21 7.48
CA ALA A 719 -35.29 -4.58 6.32
C ALA A 719 -33.97 -3.79 6.28
N ARG A 720 -32.85 -4.47 6.07
CA ARG A 720 -31.52 -3.86 5.98
C ARG A 720 -31.08 -3.73 4.52
N ILE A 721 -30.56 -2.55 4.16
CA ILE A 721 -30.07 -2.22 2.82
C ILE A 721 -28.70 -1.53 2.96
N ILE A 722 -27.71 -1.90 2.15
CA ILE A 722 -26.43 -1.19 2.09
C ILE A 722 -26.55 -0.11 1.01
N THR A 723 -26.30 1.15 1.35
CA THR A 723 -26.38 2.28 0.42
C THR A 723 -25.16 2.36 -0.50
N SER A 724 -25.22 3.21 -1.52
CA SER A 724 -24.07 3.56 -2.38
C SER A 724 -22.88 4.16 -1.65
N GLU A 725 -23.09 4.64 -0.42
CA GLU A 725 -22.03 5.19 0.44
C GLU A 725 -21.31 4.10 1.26
N ASN A 726 -21.71 2.83 1.06
CA ASN A 726 -21.29 1.64 1.80
C ASN A 726 -21.70 1.65 3.29
N LEU A 727 -22.87 2.24 3.58
CA LEU A 727 -23.45 2.27 4.92
C LEU A 727 -24.73 1.45 4.97
N PRO A 728 -24.95 0.61 6.01
CA PRO A 728 -26.23 -0.03 6.21
C PRO A 728 -27.28 0.99 6.68
N VAL A 729 -28.48 0.90 6.12
CA VAL A 729 -29.67 1.61 6.56
C VAL A 729 -30.82 0.63 6.77
N TRP A 730 -31.73 0.99 7.67
CA TRP A 730 -32.85 0.17 8.08
C TRP A 730 -34.18 0.84 7.76
N ILE A 731 -35.14 0.05 7.29
CA ILE A 731 -36.52 0.48 7.04
C ILE A 731 -37.49 -0.48 7.73
N ASP A 732 -38.51 0.06 8.41
CA ASP A 732 -39.55 -0.76 9.02
C ASP A 732 -40.50 -1.27 7.93
N ALA A 733 -40.23 -2.47 7.43
CA ALA A 733 -41.00 -3.05 6.34
C ALA A 733 -42.47 -3.30 6.71
N LYS A 734 -42.74 -3.58 7.99
CA LYS A 734 -44.09 -3.87 8.49
C LYS A 734 -44.89 -2.59 8.66
N ALA A 735 -44.33 -1.59 9.34
CA ALA A 735 -45.01 -0.32 9.57
C ALA A 735 -45.22 0.44 8.26
N SER A 736 -44.26 0.41 7.35
CA SER A 736 -44.35 1.04 6.02
C SER A 736 -45.15 0.22 5.00
N LYS A 737 -45.65 -0.97 5.35
CA LYS A 737 -46.46 -1.88 4.49
C LYS A 737 -45.81 -2.11 3.11
N LEU A 738 -44.51 -2.38 3.08
CA LEU A 738 -43.77 -2.53 1.83
C LEU A 738 -44.13 -3.84 1.11
N ASP A 739 -44.44 -3.74 -0.19
CA ASP A 739 -44.45 -4.89 -1.09
C ASP A 739 -43.06 -5.10 -1.74
N ASP A 740 -42.89 -6.25 -2.42
CA ASP A 740 -41.61 -6.61 -3.05
C ASP A 740 -41.19 -5.59 -4.12
N GLN A 741 -42.14 -4.95 -4.82
CA GLN A 741 -41.84 -4.03 -5.92
C GLN A 741 -41.38 -2.67 -5.40
N LEU A 742 -42.09 -2.10 -4.42
CA LEU A 742 -41.74 -0.86 -3.74
C LEU A 742 -40.42 -1.02 -2.97
N PHE A 743 -40.23 -2.15 -2.29
CA PHE A 743 -38.94 -2.45 -1.65
C PHE A 743 -37.80 -2.48 -2.66
N THR A 744 -38.01 -3.08 -3.84
CA THR A 744 -37.01 -3.09 -4.91
C THR A 744 -36.66 -1.67 -5.38
N GLN A 745 -37.65 -0.78 -5.51
CA GLN A 745 -37.42 0.61 -5.89
C GLN A 745 -36.62 1.38 -4.83
N ILE A 746 -36.99 1.25 -3.55
CA ILE A 746 -36.25 1.84 -2.42
C ILE A 746 -34.81 1.32 -2.40
N ARG A 747 -34.64 -0.01 -2.50
CA ARG A 747 -33.33 -0.67 -2.51
C ARG A 747 -32.44 -0.19 -3.65
N GLU A 748 -32.94 -0.17 -4.89
CA GLU A 748 -32.15 0.32 -6.04
C GLU A 748 -31.83 1.81 -5.92
N THR A 749 -32.73 2.62 -5.36
CA THR A 749 -32.48 4.06 -5.15
C THR A 749 -31.38 4.29 -4.10
N LEU A 750 -31.35 3.49 -3.03
CA LEU A 750 -30.29 3.56 -2.02
C LEU A 750 -28.95 3.01 -2.51
N MET A 751 -28.96 1.89 -3.26
CA MET A 751 -27.75 1.21 -3.73
C MET A 751 -27.11 1.90 -4.94
N LYS A 752 -27.93 2.47 -5.83
CA LYS A 752 -27.52 3.08 -7.09
C LYS A 752 -28.31 4.38 -7.33
N PRO A 753 -28.20 5.39 -6.45
CA PRO A 753 -28.79 6.70 -6.70
C PRO A 753 -28.11 7.34 -7.91
N ASP A 754 -28.84 8.17 -8.65
CA ASP A 754 -28.22 9.07 -9.62
C ASP A 754 -27.55 10.25 -8.90
N GLU A 755 -28.19 10.78 -7.85
CA GLU A 755 -27.75 11.92 -7.04
C GLU A 755 -28.05 11.69 -5.55
N VAL A 756 -27.17 12.17 -4.67
CA VAL A 756 -27.36 12.15 -3.21
C VAL A 756 -27.12 13.54 -2.66
N TYR A 757 -28.14 14.05 -1.95
CA TYR A 757 -28.12 15.34 -1.29
C TYR A 757 -28.07 15.18 0.22
N TRP A 758 -27.47 16.15 0.90
CA TRP A 758 -27.37 16.21 2.35
C TRP A 758 -27.92 17.54 2.87
N SER A 759 -28.62 17.50 4.00
CA SER A 759 -29.20 18.65 4.67
C SER A 759 -28.99 18.56 6.18
N ASP A 760 -28.71 19.68 6.82
CA ASP A 760 -28.60 19.81 8.28
C ASP A 760 -29.63 20.75 8.91
N SER A 761 -30.73 21.05 8.19
CA SER A 761 -31.78 21.93 8.72
C SER A 761 -32.67 21.27 9.78
N SER A 762 -32.76 19.95 9.77
CA SER A 762 -33.42 19.15 10.81
C SER A 762 -32.50 18.89 12.01
N LYS A 763 -33.09 18.57 13.16
CA LYS A 763 -32.36 18.23 14.39
C LYS A 763 -31.34 17.09 14.18
N VAL A 764 -31.67 16.15 13.30
CA VAL A 764 -30.77 15.10 12.81
C VAL A 764 -30.55 15.35 11.33
N PRO A 765 -29.29 15.48 10.84
CA PRO A 765 -29.04 15.68 9.42
C PRO A 765 -29.61 14.55 8.56
N GLN A 766 -30.12 14.94 7.40
CA GLN A 766 -30.79 14.06 6.43
C GLN A 766 -29.90 13.81 5.22
N SER A 767 -30.00 12.60 4.67
CA SER A 767 -29.47 12.27 3.34
C SER A 767 -30.62 11.86 2.42
N VAL A 768 -30.67 12.46 1.24
CA VAL A 768 -31.73 12.27 0.25
C VAL A 768 -31.13 11.61 -0.99
N PHE A 769 -31.54 10.37 -1.23
CA PHE A 769 -31.12 9.56 -2.37
C PHE A 769 -32.16 9.71 -3.47
N ILE A 770 -31.71 10.09 -4.68
CA ILE A 770 -32.59 10.36 -5.81
C ILE A 770 -32.21 9.44 -6.97
N ARG A 771 -33.22 8.80 -7.56
CA ARG A 771 -33.08 8.00 -8.78
C ARG A 771 -34.11 8.43 -9.82
N PHE A 772 -33.66 8.76 -11.02
CA PHE A 772 -34.46 9.30 -12.11
C PHE A 772 -35.09 8.19 -12.96
N TYR A 773 -36.40 8.28 -13.14
CA TYR A 773 -37.21 7.42 -13.99
C TYR A 773 -37.89 8.25 -15.09
N LYS A 774 -38.62 7.58 -16.00
CA LYS A 774 -39.25 8.22 -17.17
C LYS A 774 -40.34 9.23 -16.79
N ASP A 775 -41.02 8.97 -15.69
CA ASP A 775 -42.22 9.63 -15.19
C ASP A 775 -41.98 10.48 -13.94
N GLY A 776 -40.74 10.51 -13.43
CA GLY A 776 -40.36 11.34 -12.30
C GLY A 776 -39.03 10.93 -11.67
N ALA A 777 -38.83 11.31 -10.42
CA ALA A 777 -37.73 10.88 -9.58
C ALA A 777 -38.25 10.16 -8.34
N PHE A 778 -37.66 9.02 -8.01
CA PHE A 778 -37.92 8.35 -6.75
C PHE A 778 -36.93 8.87 -5.71
N LYS A 779 -37.46 9.39 -4.61
CA LYS A 779 -36.74 10.02 -3.52
C LYS A 779 -36.80 9.10 -2.31
N VAL A 780 -35.66 8.87 -1.66
CA VAL A 780 -35.58 8.15 -0.38
C VAL A 780 -34.78 9.00 0.60
N THR A 781 -35.39 9.36 1.72
CA THR A 781 -34.79 10.18 2.78
C THR A 781 -34.35 9.28 3.93
N THR A 782 -33.15 9.52 4.44
CA THR A 782 -32.61 8.83 5.61
C THR A 782 -32.17 9.80 6.69
N GLU A 783 -32.46 9.49 7.94
CA GLU A 783 -31.92 10.16 9.13
C GLU A 783 -31.06 9.16 9.91
N SER A 784 -29.82 9.54 10.23
CA SER A 784 -28.83 8.59 10.76
C SER A 784 -28.78 7.35 9.85
N VAL A 785 -29.12 6.17 10.37
CA VAL A 785 -29.17 4.90 9.63
C VAL A 785 -30.58 4.39 9.39
N LYS A 786 -31.60 5.24 9.43
CA LYS A 786 -33.00 4.83 9.20
C LYS A 786 -33.57 5.54 7.98
N VAL A 787 -34.31 4.80 7.16
CA VAL A 787 -35.18 5.39 6.14
C VAL A 787 -36.38 5.99 6.83
N THR A 788 -36.59 7.30 6.67
CA THR A 788 -37.67 8.05 7.32
C THR A 788 -38.80 8.38 6.37
N ASP A 789 -38.50 8.54 5.08
CA ASP A 789 -39.48 8.93 4.07
C ASP A 789 -39.07 8.41 2.68
N PHE A 790 -40.04 8.15 1.81
CA PHE A 790 -39.82 7.81 0.41
C PHE A 790 -41.05 8.14 -0.44
N GLU A 791 -40.82 8.69 -1.64
CA GLU A 791 -41.90 9.15 -2.52
C GLU A 791 -41.46 9.22 -3.98
N LEU A 792 -42.42 9.03 -4.90
CA LEU A 792 -42.22 9.27 -6.33
C LEU A 792 -42.72 10.68 -6.67
N ILE A 793 -41.85 11.51 -7.24
CA ILE A 793 -42.13 12.91 -7.51
C ILE A 793 -42.04 13.17 -9.01
N ALA A 794 -43.11 13.75 -9.57
CA ALA A 794 -43.19 14.01 -11.01
C ALA A 794 -42.19 15.09 -11.47
N ASP A 795 -42.04 16.17 -10.70
CA ASP A 795 -41.09 17.24 -10.99
C ASP A 795 -39.81 17.07 -10.16
N ALA A 796 -38.85 16.34 -10.73
CA ALA A 796 -37.61 16.00 -10.06
C ALA A 796 -36.74 17.23 -9.72
N ASP A 797 -36.86 18.35 -10.44
CA ASP A 797 -36.00 19.51 -10.18
C ASP A 797 -36.40 20.24 -8.87
N THR A 798 -37.64 20.06 -8.39
CA THR A 798 -38.12 20.66 -7.13
C THR A 798 -37.45 20.09 -5.88
N ILE A 799 -36.93 18.86 -5.96
CA ILE A 799 -36.33 18.12 -4.84
C ILE A 799 -34.81 18.02 -4.89
N ARG A 800 -34.18 18.53 -5.95
CA ARG A 800 -32.73 18.54 -6.14
C ARG A 800 -32.10 19.73 -5.43
N LYS A 801 -32.30 19.78 -4.12
CA LYS A 801 -31.84 20.82 -3.19
C LYS A 801 -31.03 20.22 -2.05
N GLY A 802 -30.14 21.01 -1.45
CA GLY A 802 -29.21 20.56 -0.41
C GLY A 802 -27.78 20.47 -0.91
N LEU A 803 -26.87 20.04 -0.03
CA LEU A 803 -25.47 19.79 -0.36
C LEU A 803 -25.34 18.53 -1.22
N LEU A 804 -24.83 18.65 -2.45
CA LEU A 804 -24.63 17.49 -3.32
C LEU A 804 -23.38 16.68 -2.91
N VAL A 805 -23.58 15.58 -2.19
CA VAL A 805 -22.48 14.78 -1.62
C VAL A 805 -22.03 13.63 -2.50
N ASN A 806 -22.90 13.13 -3.39
CA ASN A 806 -22.54 12.08 -4.33
C ASN A 806 -23.32 12.20 -5.64
N THR A 807 -22.67 11.85 -6.75
CA THR A 807 -23.27 11.66 -8.07
C THR A 807 -22.66 10.41 -8.68
N THR A 808 -23.46 9.51 -9.24
CA THR A 808 -22.88 8.38 -9.99
C THR A 808 -22.14 8.93 -11.22
N LYS A 809 -20.81 8.79 -11.22
CA LYS A 809 -19.98 9.06 -12.40
C LYS A 809 -20.52 8.28 -13.58
N LYS A 810 -20.75 8.99 -14.70
CA LYS A 810 -20.96 8.37 -16.01
C LYS A 810 -19.66 7.81 -16.56
#